data_AF-A0A7R9KCZ9-F1
#
_entry.id   AF-A0A7R9KCZ9-F1
#
_cell.length_a   1.000
_cell.length_b   1.000
_cell.length_c   1.000
_cell.angle_alpha   90.00
_cell.angle_beta   90.00
_cell.angle_gamma   90.00
#
_symmetry.space_group_name_H-M   'P 1'
#
loop_
_entity.id
_entity.type
_entity.pdbx_description
1 polymer ?
#
loop_
_entity_poly.entity_id
_entity_poly.type
_entity_poly.pdbx_seq_one_letter_code
_entity_poly.pdbx_strand_id
1 'polypeptide(L)'
;MMFTEVDVFIGNNTLIDPQIYQYWLEGNTAQEASRLVRNKEKTVLGLVHEDLVISDILDQYRTFLLIEKLLPAPTQLSEQWTHQLTPTTQRILVEKYYDFEDSVIREILGKKLSGRNRKDLDDVSDKTAVGIKSCRRQFDNVKRVYKTVEDMSGNLSLNIQTNFLLPKNLAQKYAAVVYIANNRFETNKRKLQYLQFSDFLHCSTEMMANWSCSDPECKYEETAMDIDREFLQNLREFRVLLEREAIDEHKTLVMRILKAKVSDRKLADIDSMFKSLSRNVINIAYGLNHSKEMRDLFLDIVEKIIEPSKNAKLSVSDMTLLMTQYKEGPQFMEPFKTYHTDPDYSCAYVILKTETNGFEGHGLTFTIGKGTEVVVKAVECLKPLVEGKKLANIYNNFGPFWTSLACDSQRRWIGPEKGAIHMATGAVINALWDLWCKIEGKPLWKLLVDLEPEKLVSCIDFRYITDVLTKEEAIEILKKNRPFNKERGSVGLDMMSRRGENCVDNIWQKVTLDLRLAIIREEIGYENLLMVDANQKWDVNEAIEWMKQLTDFKILWIEEPTSPDDVLGHATISKALKPYGIGVATGEQCQNRVLFKQFLQANGLQFLQIDSCRLGGVNEILSIILMAHKFGVPVCPHAGGVGLCEYVQHLSMWDFVSVSGSMDNRMTEYIHHLSEHFTYPASAKSGRYLAPKHAGYGCELKEESIKYYEFPNGTYWSTKQ
;
A
#
# COMPACT_ATOMS: atom_id res chain seq x y z
N MET A 1 -14.33 49.80 15.35
CA MET A 1 -13.48 50.75 14.62
C MET A 1 -12.57 51.45 15.61
N MET A 2 -11.29 51.07 15.60
CA MET A 2 -10.19 51.91 16.05
C MET A 2 -9.16 51.80 14.93
N PHE A 3 -9.21 52.73 13.98
CA PHE A 3 -8.10 52.94 13.07
C PHE A 3 -7.09 53.77 13.85
N THR A 4 -6.00 53.13 14.29
CA THR A 4 -4.75 53.85 14.55
C THR A 4 -4.25 54.32 13.19
N GLU A 5 -4.31 55.63 12.96
CA GLU A 5 -3.60 56.29 11.87
C GLU A 5 -2.11 55.96 11.99
N VAL A 6 -1.56 55.31 10.96
CA VAL A 6 -0.12 55.14 10.80
C VAL A 6 0.31 56.12 9.71
N ASP A 7 1.10 57.12 10.09
CA ASP A 7 1.79 57.99 9.14
C ASP A 7 2.80 57.15 8.32
N VAL A 8 2.49 56.91 7.05
CA VAL A 8 3.38 56.21 6.12
C VAL A 8 4.34 57.21 5.49
N PHE A 9 5.60 57.16 5.90
CA PHE A 9 6.70 57.86 5.23
C PHE A 9 7.16 57.03 4.02
N ILE A 10 6.81 57.46 2.80
CA ILE A 10 7.33 56.87 1.56
C ILE A 10 8.77 57.36 1.38
N GLY A 11 9.72 56.60 1.91
CA GLY A 11 11.13 56.70 1.53
C GLY A 11 11.37 56.00 0.20
N ASN A 12 12.41 56.41 -0.53
CA ASN A 12 12.84 55.66 -1.70
C ASN A 12 13.28 54.25 -1.27
N ASN A 13 12.78 53.22 -1.96
CA ASN A 13 13.26 51.85 -1.77
C ASN A 13 14.79 51.81 -1.87
N THR A 14 15.45 51.05 -1.00
CA THR A 14 16.88 50.80 -1.12
C THR A 14 17.13 50.07 -2.44
N LEU A 15 17.77 50.76 -3.39
CA LEU A 15 18.09 50.20 -4.70
C LEU A 15 19.29 49.26 -4.56
N ILE A 16 19.06 47.99 -4.87
CA ILE A 16 20.09 46.95 -4.87
C ILE A 16 20.26 46.50 -6.30
N ASP A 17 21.48 46.63 -6.83
CA ASP A 17 21.85 46.04 -8.11
C ASP A 17 22.24 44.55 -7.88
N PRO A 18 21.47 43.58 -8.41
CA PRO A 18 21.74 42.16 -8.19
C PRO A 18 23.07 41.67 -8.79
N GLN A 19 23.59 42.37 -9.79
CA GLN A 19 24.85 42.04 -10.45
C GLN A 19 26.05 42.60 -9.67
N ILE A 20 25.98 43.85 -9.20
CA ILE A 20 27.00 44.40 -8.31
C ILE A 20 27.06 43.59 -7.01
N TYR A 21 25.90 43.16 -6.50
CA TYR A 21 25.82 42.26 -5.35
C TYR A 21 26.50 40.91 -5.61
N GLN A 22 26.30 40.31 -6.79
CA GLN A 22 26.98 39.07 -7.18
C GLN A 22 28.51 39.23 -7.15
N TYR A 23 29.05 40.30 -7.75
CA TYR A 23 30.49 40.54 -7.75
C TYR A 23 31.06 40.74 -6.34
N TRP A 24 30.30 41.38 -5.46
CA TRP A 24 30.69 41.57 -4.05
C TRP A 24 30.76 40.25 -3.27
N LEU A 25 29.84 39.32 -3.56
CA LEU A 25 29.80 37.97 -2.98
C LEU A 25 30.98 37.11 -3.47
N GLU A 26 31.35 37.25 -4.74
CA GLU A 26 32.52 36.61 -5.34
C GLU A 26 33.85 37.16 -4.77
N GLY A 27 33.81 38.33 -4.13
CA GLY A 27 34.95 38.95 -3.46
C GLY A 27 35.74 39.93 -4.33
N ASN A 28 35.16 40.37 -5.46
CA ASN A 28 35.77 41.41 -6.29
C ASN A 28 35.91 42.72 -5.51
N THR A 29 37.00 43.43 -5.77
CA THR A 29 37.19 44.82 -5.36
C THR A 29 36.27 45.74 -6.16
N ALA A 30 36.00 46.96 -5.66
CA ALA A 30 35.19 47.93 -6.39
C ALA A 30 35.78 48.28 -7.77
N GLN A 31 37.11 48.25 -7.90
CA GLN A 31 37.83 48.44 -9.16
C GLN A 31 37.60 47.29 -10.15
N GLU A 32 37.68 46.04 -9.69
CA GLU A 32 37.41 44.86 -10.53
C GLU A 32 35.94 44.81 -10.97
N ALA A 33 35.02 45.04 -10.03
CA ALA A 33 33.59 45.11 -10.33
C ALA A 33 33.26 46.23 -11.33
N SER A 34 33.87 47.41 -11.20
CA SER A 34 33.70 48.52 -12.16
C SER A 34 34.10 48.12 -13.58
N ARG A 35 35.23 47.41 -13.73
CA ARG A 35 35.67 46.89 -15.04
C ARG A 35 34.68 45.87 -15.61
N LEU A 36 34.16 44.97 -14.78
CA LEU A 36 33.20 43.94 -15.19
C LEU A 36 31.85 44.54 -15.60
N VAL A 37 31.34 45.51 -14.85
CA VAL A 37 30.09 46.25 -15.17
C VAL A 37 30.26 46.99 -16.51
N ARG A 38 31.34 47.75 -16.68
CA ARG A 38 31.64 48.49 -17.92
C ARG A 38 31.79 47.59 -19.14
N ASN A 39 32.39 46.41 -18.98
CA ASN A 39 32.57 45.47 -20.08
C ASN A 39 31.24 44.88 -20.59
N LYS A 40 30.22 44.79 -19.73
CA LYS A 40 28.91 44.24 -20.06
C LYS A 40 27.95 45.31 -20.59
N GLU A 41 28.04 46.54 -20.10
CA GLU A 41 27.17 47.67 -20.47
C GLU A 41 27.89 48.75 -21.29
N LYS A 42 28.74 48.33 -22.23
CA LYS A 42 29.61 49.22 -23.03
C LYS A 42 28.86 50.35 -23.74
N THR A 43 27.60 50.14 -24.11
CA THR A 43 26.77 51.11 -24.85
C THR A 43 26.19 52.23 -23.97
N VAL A 44 26.02 52.02 -22.66
CA VAL A 44 25.37 52.98 -21.74
C VAL A 44 26.40 53.64 -20.82
N LEU A 45 27.35 52.88 -20.29
CA LEU A 45 28.35 53.38 -19.33
C LEU A 45 29.65 53.87 -19.97
N GLY A 46 29.81 53.72 -21.30
CA GLY A 46 31.00 54.14 -22.04
C GLY A 46 31.31 55.65 -22.00
N LEU A 47 30.33 56.48 -21.63
CA LEU A 47 30.44 57.95 -21.52
C LEU A 47 30.60 58.44 -20.07
N VAL A 48 30.51 57.57 -19.07
CA VAL A 48 30.59 57.92 -17.63
C VAL A 48 32.05 57.85 -17.16
N HIS A 49 32.47 58.72 -16.25
CA HIS A 49 33.82 58.69 -15.66
C HIS A 49 34.02 57.46 -14.76
N GLU A 50 35.19 56.82 -14.78
CA GLU A 50 35.47 55.57 -14.04
C GLU A 50 35.26 55.73 -12.53
N ASP A 51 35.72 56.85 -11.98
CA ASP A 51 35.57 57.16 -10.55
C ASP A 51 34.12 57.27 -10.09
N LEU A 52 33.19 57.70 -10.95
CA LEU A 52 31.76 57.78 -10.58
C LEU A 52 31.14 56.39 -10.47
N VAL A 53 31.51 55.48 -11.39
CA VAL A 53 31.06 54.08 -11.34
C VAL A 53 31.67 53.37 -10.12
N ILE A 54 32.94 53.63 -9.81
CA ILE A 54 33.59 53.08 -8.62
C ILE A 54 32.93 53.64 -7.34
N SER A 55 32.61 54.93 -7.29
CA SER A 55 31.93 55.54 -6.14
C SER A 55 30.56 54.92 -5.89
N ASP A 56 29.75 54.73 -6.94
CA ASP A 56 28.43 54.10 -6.84
C ASP A 56 28.52 52.64 -6.37
N ILE A 57 29.48 51.87 -6.92
CA ILE A 57 29.76 50.50 -6.46
C ILE A 57 30.20 50.48 -4.99
N LEU A 58 31.01 51.45 -4.54
CA LEU A 58 31.43 51.55 -3.14
C LEU A 58 30.24 51.84 -2.21
N ASP A 59 29.29 52.67 -2.64
CA ASP A 59 28.06 52.95 -1.88
C ASP A 59 27.14 51.73 -1.79
N GLN A 60 27.00 50.98 -2.89
CA GLN A 60 26.35 49.66 -2.90
C GLN A 60 27.07 48.68 -1.96
N TYR A 61 28.40 48.61 -1.99
CA TYR A 61 29.18 47.70 -1.12
C TYR A 61 29.03 48.03 0.36
N ARG A 62 28.98 49.32 0.72
CA ARG A 62 28.68 49.76 2.10
C ARG A 62 27.29 49.30 2.52
N THR A 63 26.31 49.43 1.62
CA THR A 63 24.94 48.97 1.84
C THR A 63 24.88 47.46 2.02
N PHE A 64 25.62 46.68 1.20
CA PHE A 64 25.69 45.23 1.32
C PHE A 64 26.32 44.79 2.64
N LEU A 65 27.35 45.47 3.13
CA LEU A 65 27.96 45.18 4.44
C LEU A 65 27.00 45.40 5.62
N LEU A 66 26.05 46.34 5.49
CA LEU A 66 25.01 46.54 6.49
C LEU A 66 23.95 45.43 6.42
N ILE A 67 23.49 45.10 5.21
CA ILE A 67 22.50 44.03 4.95
C ILE A 67 23.07 42.64 5.31
N GLU A 68 24.36 42.40 5.09
CA GLU A 68 25.02 41.12 5.38
C GLU A 68 24.87 40.69 6.83
N LYS A 69 24.75 41.63 7.77
CA LYS A 69 24.54 41.30 9.19
C LYS A 69 23.20 40.61 9.44
N LEU A 70 22.23 40.79 8.54
CA LEU A 70 20.88 40.25 8.64
C LEU A 70 20.68 38.97 7.81
N LEU A 71 21.48 38.75 6.76
CA LEU A 71 21.40 37.56 5.89
C LEU A 71 21.62 36.21 6.60
N PRO A 72 22.42 36.10 7.68
CA PRO A 72 22.50 34.90 8.50
C PRO A 72 21.17 34.45 9.11
N ALA A 73 20.22 35.37 9.33
CA ALA A 73 18.90 35.09 9.86
C ALA A 73 17.83 35.70 8.93
N PRO A 74 17.47 35.02 7.82
CA PRO A 74 16.58 35.59 6.79
C PRO A 74 15.23 36.12 7.30
N THR A 75 14.70 35.55 8.38
CA THR A 75 13.49 36.05 9.06
C THR A 75 13.67 37.46 9.63
N GLN A 76 14.86 37.79 10.13
CA GLN A 76 15.18 39.15 10.59
C GLN A 76 15.30 40.15 9.43
N LEU A 77 15.68 39.70 8.22
CA LEU A 77 15.71 40.55 7.03
C LEU A 77 14.29 40.95 6.58
N SER A 78 13.29 40.11 6.81
CA SER A 78 11.89 40.46 6.51
C SER A 78 11.27 41.40 7.56
N GLU A 79 11.74 41.37 8.81
CA GLU A 79 11.17 42.13 9.93
C GLU A 79 11.87 43.47 10.19
N GLN A 80 13.05 43.69 9.60
CA GLN A 80 13.82 44.93 9.76
C GLN A 80 13.18 46.12 9.04
N TRP A 81 13.28 47.31 9.68
CA TRP A 81 12.69 48.56 9.19
C TRP A 81 13.74 49.54 8.64
N THR A 82 15.03 49.20 8.74
CA THR A 82 16.16 50.09 8.42
C THR A 82 16.41 50.22 6.91
N HIS A 83 16.15 49.16 6.16
CA HIS A 83 16.32 49.09 4.71
C HIS A 83 14.98 48.76 4.07
N GLN A 84 14.41 49.69 3.31
CA GLN A 84 13.14 49.47 2.59
C GLN A 84 13.40 48.59 1.36
N LEU A 85 13.30 47.28 1.54
CA LEU A 85 13.54 46.27 0.51
C LEU A 85 12.22 45.62 0.10
N THR A 86 12.00 45.48 -1.21
CA THR A 86 10.84 44.73 -1.70
C THR A 86 10.97 43.24 -1.36
N PRO A 87 9.87 42.49 -1.19
CA PRO A 87 9.92 41.04 -0.96
C PRO A 87 10.72 40.29 -2.04
N THR A 88 10.64 40.76 -3.30
CA THR A 88 11.42 40.20 -4.41
C THR A 88 12.92 40.42 -4.21
N THR A 89 13.34 41.63 -3.83
CA THR A 89 14.74 41.96 -3.55
C THR A 89 15.27 41.15 -2.37
N GLN A 90 14.48 41.00 -1.29
CA GLN A 90 14.86 40.19 -0.13
C GLN A 90 15.12 38.73 -0.52
N ARG A 91 14.24 38.12 -1.33
CA ARG A 91 14.44 36.75 -1.84
C ARG A 91 15.72 36.62 -2.65
N ILE A 92 15.97 37.54 -3.59
CA ILE A 92 17.19 37.53 -4.43
C ILE A 92 18.46 37.64 -3.56
N LEU A 93 18.45 38.52 -2.55
CA LEU A 93 19.58 38.73 -1.65
C LEU A 93 19.90 37.46 -0.84
N VAL A 94 18.87 36.83 -0.28
CA VAL A 94 18.99 35.58 0.49
C VAL A 94 19.43 34.43 -0.40
N GLU A 95 18.77 34.22 -1.54
CA GLU A 95 19.09 33.15 -2.49
C GLU A 95 20.55 33.25 -2.96
N LYS A 96 20.98 34.42 -3.45
CA LYS A 96 22.38 34.62 -3.90
C LYS A 96 23.39 34.51 -2.76
N TYR A 97 23.02 34.89 -1.54
CA TYR A 97 23.91 34.77 -0.38
C TYR A 97 24.16 33.32 0.01
N TYR A 98 23.11 32.49 -0.03
CA TYR A 98 23.18 31.06 0.27
C TYR A 98 23.57 30.19 -0.93
N ASP A 99 23.55 30.72 -2.15
CA ASP A 99 24.03 29.97 -3.31
C ASP A 99 25.51 29.59 -3.18
N PHE A 100 25.88 28.45 -3.76
CA PHE A 100 27.23 27.90 -3.66
C PHE A 100 27.68 27.21 -4.95
N GLU A 101 28.99 27.12 -5.10
CA GLU A 101 29.62 26.44 -6.23
C GLU A 101 29.79 24.95 -5.91
N ASP A 102 29.33 24.10 -6.83
CA ASP A 102 29.39 22.64 -6.68
C ASP A 102 30.85 22.15 -6.50
N SER A 103 31.82 22.81 -7.14
CA SER A 103 33.26 22.53 -7.01
C SER A 103 33.82 22.84 -5.62
N VAL A 104 33.34 23.90 -4.98
CA VAL A 104 33.75 24.30 -3.62
C VAL A 104 33.15 23.33 -2.61
N ILE A 105 31.86 23.02 -2.73
CA ILE A 105 31.20 22.05 -1.84
C ILE A 105 31.82 20.66 -1.97
N ARG A 106 32.19 20.24 -3.19
CA ARG A 106 32.88 18.96 -3.42
C ARG A 106 34.16 18.81 -2.59
N GLU A 107 34.94 19.87 -2.40
CA GLU A 107 36.17 19.86 -1.59
C GLU A 107 35.92 19.97 -0.07
N ILE A 108 34.75 20.49 0.32
CA ILE A 108 34.33 20.65 1.72
C ILE A 108 33.63 19.38 2.24
N LEU A 109 32.97 18.62 1.37
CA LEU A 109 32.26 17.38 1.71
C LEU A 109 33.17 16.36 2.42
N GLY A 110 32.56 15.58 3.33
CA GLY A 110 33.23 14.52 4.10
C GLY A 110 34.19 15.03 5.19
N LYS A 111 34.42 16.34 5.29
CA LYS A 111 35.17 16.96 6.39
C LYS A 111 34.23 17.35 7.52
N LYS A 112 34.71 17.24 8.77
CA LYS A 112 33.95 17.73 9.94
C LYS A 112 33.75 19.24 9.82
N LEU A 113 32.49 19.72 9.91
CA LEU A 113 32.12 21.14 9.83
C LEU A 113 32.52 21.91 11.11
N SER A 114 33.83 21.99 11.38
CA SER A 114 34.39 22.63 12.57
C SER A 114 35.20 23.88 12.23
N GLY A 115 35.30 24.82 13.18
CA GLY A 115 36.09 26.05 12.99
C GLY A 115 37.58 25.83 12.74
N ARG A 116 38.13 24.64 13.05
CA ARG A 116 39.53 24.28 12.77
C ARG A 116 39.82 24.12 11.29
N ASN A 117 38.82 23.72 10.50
CA ASN A 117 38.96 23.47 9.06
C ASN A 117 38.88 24.76 8.22
N ARG A 118 38.69 25.93 8.87
CA ARG A 118 38.69 27.23 8.21
C ARG A 118 40.05 27.57 7.58
N LYS A 119 41.14 26.96 8.07
CA LYS A 119 42.50 27.12 7.55
C LYS A 119 42.72 26.41 6.21
N ASP A 120 41.92 25.39 5.89
CA ASP A 120 42.05 24.62 4.64
C ASP A 120 41.32 25.32 3.47
N LEU A 121 40.61 26.43 3.72
CA LEU A 121 39.85 27.13 2.69
C LEU A 121 40.72 27.91 1.72
N ASP A 122 41.96 28.24 2.12
CA ASP A 122 42.94 28.85 1.21
C ASP A 122 43.33 27.83 0.12
N ASP A 123 43.58 26.56 0.50
CA ASP A 123 43.82 25.47 -0.46
C ASP A 123 42.59 25.20 -1.37
N VAL A 124 41.37 25.28 -0.82
CA VAL A 124 40.14 25.12 -1.62
C VAL A 124 39.99 26.26 -2.62
N SER A 125 40.33 27.49 -2.22
CA SER A 125 40.33 28.66 -3.10
C SER A 125 41.29 28.46 -4.27
N ASP A 126 42.52 28.00 -3.98
CA ASP A 126 43.54 27.72 -5.01
C ASP A 126 43.11 26.62 -5.98
N LYS A 127 42.47 25.55 -5.48
CA LYS A 127 42.01 24.43 -6.32
C LYS A 127 40.82 24.77 -7.21
N THR A 128 39.87 25.53 -6.69
CA THR A 128 38.60 25.82 -7.38
C THR A 128 38.64 27.11 -8.19
N ALA A 129 39.69 27.93 -8.01
CA ALA A 129 39.81 29.29 -8.52
C ALA A 129 38.67 30.23 -8.05
N VAL A 130 37.95 29.85 -6.99
CA VAL A 130 36.92 30.68 -6.36
C VAL A 130 37.57 31.54 -5.29
N GLY A 131 37.22 32.83 -5.25
CA GLY A 131 37.80 33.77 -4.28
C GLY A 131 37.61 33.33 -2.82
N ILE A 132 38.65 33.48 -2.00
CA ILE A 132 38.66 33.03 -0.60
C ILE A 132 37.50 33.59 0.24
N LYS A 133 37.04 34.81 -0.05
CA LYS A 133 35.86 35.41 0.61
C LYS A 133 34.59 34.60 0.32
N SER A 134 34.38 34.19 -0.93
CA SER A 134 33.26 33.35 -1.35
C SER A 134 33.35 31.94 -0.75
N CYS A 135 34.54 31.31 -0.78
CA CYS A 135 34.76 30.00 -0.14
C CYS A 135 34.41 30.02 1.35
N ARG A 136 34.84 31.07 2.08
CA ARG A 136 34.52 31.27 3.50
C ARG A 136 33.03 31.45 3.74
N ARG A 137 32.34 32.25 2.91
CA ARG A 137 30.89 32.44 2.97
C ARG A 137 30.14 31.12 2.79
N GLN A 138 30.47 30.36 1.74
CA GLN A 138 29.82 29.08 1.44
C GLN A 138 30.00 28.08 2.59
N PHE A 139 31.21 27.96 3.14
CA PHE A 139 31.48 27.12 4.31
C PHE A 139 30.70 27.58 5.55
N ASP A 140 30.70 28.88 5.85
CA ASP A 140 29.99 29.44 7.00
C ASP A 140 28.47 29.24 6.88
N ASN A 141 27.91 29.32 5.66
CA ASN A 141 26.50 29.02 5.39
C ASN A 141 26.16 27.55 5.59
N VAL A 142 26.93 26.61 5.04
CA VAL A 142 26.73 25.17 5.26
C VAL A 142 26.76 24.83 6.75
N LYS A 143 27.75 25.37 7.47
CA LYS A 143 27.87 25.17 8.92
C LYS A 143 26.65 25.74 9.67
N ARG A 144 26.14 26.89 9.26
CA ARG A 144 24.95 27.50 9.87
C ARG A 144 23.72 26.64 9.64
N VAL A 145 23.49 26.21 8.40
CA VAL A 145 22.37 25.33 8.05
C VAL A 145 22.43 24.03 8.85
N TYR A 146 23.59 23.36 8.88
CA TYR A 146 23.80 22.15 9.69
C TYR A 146 23.39 22.36 11.14
N LYS A 147 23.92 23.41 11.79
CA LYS A 147 23.66 23.68 13.22
C LYS A 147 22.20 24.05 13.52
N THR A 148 21.48 24.60 12.56
CA THR A 148 20.06 24.94 12.74
C THR A 148 19.17 23.70 12.63
N VAL A 149 19.51 22.75 11.76
CA VAL A 149 18.66 21.58 11.49
C VAL A 149 19.10 20.33 12.25
N GLU A 150 20.22 20.39 12.98
CA GLU A 150 20.80 19.19 13.60
C GLU A 150 19.92 18.53 14.66
N ASP A 151 19.05 19.31 15.31
CA ASP A 151 18.11 18.85 16.33
C ASP A 151 16.64 18.94 15.87
N MET A 152 16.39 19.18 14.58
CA MET A 152 15.03 19.35 14.06
C MET A 152 14.44 18.03 13.56
N SER A 153 13.20 17.75 13.94
CA SER A 153 12.40 16.64 13.40
C SER A 153 11.68 17.04 12.10
N GLY A 154 11.21 16.04 11.36
CA GLY A 154 10.47 16.23 10.11
C GLY A 154 11.37 16.48 8.88
N ASN A 155 10.76 16.78 7.72
CA ASN A 155 11.48 16.79 6.44
C ASN A 155 12.64 17.82 6.41
N LEU A 156 13.86 17.33 6.26
CA LEU A 156 15.09 18.15 6.26
C LEU A 156 15.07 19.27 5.22
N SER A 157 14.65 18.98 3.99
CA SER A 157 14.57 19.99 2.92
C SER A 157 13.52 21.07 3.24
N LEU A 158 12.39 20.70 3.85
CA LEU A 158 11.33 21.64 4.23
C LEU A 158 11.77 22.50 5.41
N ASN A 159 12.47 21.93 6.38
CA ASN A 159 13.04 22.64 7.52
C ASN A 159 14.03 23.72 7.05
N ILE A 160 14.92 23.37 6.11
CA ILE A 160 15.87 24.32 5.52
C ILE A 160 15.12 25.41 4.74
N GLN A 161 14.14 25.04 3.92
CA GLN A 161 13.33 25.98 3.15
C GLN A 161 12.62 26.99 4.06
N THR A 162 12.02 26.53 5.15
CA THR A 162 11.24 27.39 6.06
C THR A 162 12.13 28.29 6.91
N ASN A 163 13.22 27.78 7.47
CA ASN A 163 14.10 28.55 8.35
C ASN A 163 14.98 29.57 7.59
N PHE A 164 15.38 29.23 6.37
CA PHE A 164 16.30 30.06 5.57
C PHE A 164 15.62 30.75 4.38
N LEU A 165 14.32 30.53 4.16
CA LEU A 165 13.54 31.11 3.05
C LEU A 165 14.14 30.80 1.66
N LEU A 166 14.70 29.60 1.49
CA LEU A 166 15.41 29.19 0.28
C LEU A 166 14.47 28.54 -0.75
N PRO A 167 14.80 28.65 -2.06
CA PRO A 167 14.10 27.89 -3.09
C PRO A 167 14.33 26.38 -2.90
N LYS A 168 13.34 25.58 -3.31
CA LYS A 168 13.33 24.11 -3.11
C LYS A 168 14.62 23.43 -3.58
N ASN A 169 15.12 23.80 -4.76
CA ASN A 169 16.33 23.19 -5.33
C ASN A 169 17.57 23.44 -4.47
N LEU A 170 17.73 24.66 -3.94
CA LEU A 170 18.87 25.01 -3.09
C LEU A 170 18.74 24.36 -1.72
N ALA A 171 17.53 24.32 -1.15
CA ALA A 171 17.27 23.61 0.11
C ALA A 171 17.59 22.11 0.01
N GLN A 172 17.28 21.46 -1.11
CA GLN A 172 17.65 20.06 -1.37
C GLN A 172 19.17 19.87 -1.46
N LYS A 173 19.88 20.78 -2.15
CA LYS A 173 21.34 20.76 -2.20
C LYS A 173 21.96 20.88 -0.79
N TYR A 174 21.45 21.78 0.04
CA TYR A 174 21.89 21.89 1.43
C TYR A 174 21.56 20.65 2.26
N ALA A 175 20.36 20.08 2.12
CA ALA A 175 19.95 18.86 2.80
C ALA A 175 20.93 17.71 2.51
N ALA A 176 21.33 17.52 1.25
CA ALA A 176 22.34 16.54 0.87
C ALA A 176 23.69 16.78 1.57
N VAL A 177 24.18 18.02 1.59
CA VAL A 177 25.47 18.36 2.21
C VAL A 177 25.45 18.07 3.72
N VAL A 178 24.40 18.49 4.42
CA VAL A 178 24.31 18.30 5.88
C VAL A 178 24.07 16.84 6.23
N TYR A 179 23.29 16.10 5.44
CA TYR A 179 23.08 14.65 5.59
C TYR A 179 24.40 13.87 5.44
N ILE A 180 25.19 14.20 4.41
CA ILE A 180 26.50 13.57 4.18
C ILE A 180 27.46 13.89 5.33
N ALA A 181 27.46 15.13 5.81
CA ALA A 181 28.30 15.56 6.92
C ALA A 181 27.91 14.89 8.25
N ASN A 182 26.59 14.73 8.52
CA ASN A 182 26.07 14.10 9.73
C ASN A 182 26.52 12.64 9.84
N ASN A 183 26.29 11.88 8.76
CA ASN A 183 26.63 10.46 8.66
C ASN A 183 28.13 10.19 8.40
N ARG A 184 28.92 11.27 8.22
CA ARG A 184 30.40 11.25 8.07
C ARG A 184 30.89 10.39 6.90
N PHE A 185 30.16 10.33 5.79
CA PHE A 185 30.61 9.57 4.63
C PHE A 185 31.96 10.09 4.11
N GLU A 186 32.84 9.16 3.77
CA GLU A 186 34.13 9.44 3.17
C GLU A 186 33.97 9.77 1.68
N THR A 187 34.46 10.94 1.28
CA THR A 187 34.34 11.48 -0.10
C THR A 187 35.70 11.89 -0.69
N ASN A 188 36.78 11.86 0.09
CA ASN A 188 38.08 12.43 -0.25
C ASN A 188 39.14 11.39 -0.66
N LYS A 189 38.81 10.10 -0.60
CA LYS A 189 39.68 9.03 -1.10
C LYS A 189 39.98 9.22 -2.58
N ARG A 190 41.23 8.90 -2.98
CA ARG A 190 41.69 9.03 -4.38
C ARG A 190 40.75 8.38 -5.40
N LYS A 191 40.17 7.21 -5.06
CA LYS A 191 39.23 6.50 -5.93
C LYS A 191 37.88 7.21 -6.13
N LEU A 192 37.53 8.18 -5.28
CA LEU A 192 36.28 8.95 -5.36
C LEU A 192 36.48 10.33 -6.00
N GLN A 193 37.72 10.72 -6.33
CA GLN A 193 38.04 12.07 -6.85
C GLN A 193 37.40 12.39 -8.20
N TYR A 194 37.04 11.36 -8.99
CA TYR A 194 36.36 11.57 -10.27
C TYR A 194 34.89 11.95 -10.11
N LEU A 195 34.27 11.67 -8.95
CA LEU A 195 32.87 11.96 -8.68
C LEU A 195 32.66 13.44 -8.39
N GLN A 196 31.59 14.00 -8.95
CA GLN A 196 31.18 15.39 -8.79
C GLN A 196 30.16 15.52 -7.65
N PHE A 197 29.88 16.76 -7.23
CA PHE A 197 28.84 17.01 -6.21
C PHE A 197 27.46 16.47 -6.65
N SER A 198 27.12 16.58 -7.93
CA SER A 198 25.87 16.06 -8.49
C SER A 198 25.66 14.56 -8.24
N ASP A 199 26.74 13.78 -8.24
CA ASP A 199 26.69 12.33 -8.00
C ASP A 199 26.29 12.04 -6.55
N PHE A 200 26.91 12.77 -5.61
CA PHE A 200 26.60 12.68 -4.18
C PHE A 200 25.21 13.23 -3.86
N LEU A 201 24.79 14.31 -4.52
CA LEU A 201 23.46 14.89 -4.40
C LEU A 201 22.38 13.87 -4.79
N HIS A 202 22.56 13.18 -5.93
CA HIS A 202 21.62 12.15 -6.36
C HIS A 202 21.54 11.01 -5.34
N CYS A 203 22.68 10.46 -4.92
CA CYS A 203 22.72 9.34 -3.96
C CYS A 203 22.10 9.72 -2.61
N SER A 204 22.49 10.87 -2.04
CA SER A 204 21.96 11.33 -0.75
C SER A 204 20.46 11.63 -0.79
N THR A 205 19.94 12.12 -1.91
CA THR A 205 18.50 12.32 -2.08
C THR A 205 17.74 11.00 -2.01
N GLU A 206 18.22 9.97 -2.72
CA GLU A 206 17.63 8.62 -2.66
C GLU A 206 17.77 8.01 -1.26
N MET A 207 18.91 8.20 -0.59
CA MET A 207 19.12 7.71 0.77
C MET A 207 18.18 8.38 1.77
N MET A 208 18.05 9.71 1.74
CA MET A 208 17.11 10.42 2.63
C MET A 208 15.65 10.02 2.38
N ALA A 209 15.30 9.73 1.12
CA ALA A 209 13.93 9.33 0.77
C ALA A 209 13.58 7.90 1.21
N ASN A 210 14.56 6.99 1.21
CA ASN A 210 14.30 5.56 1.42
C ASN A 210 14.89 4.99 2.72
N TRP A 211 15.89 5.64 3.32
CA TRP A 211 16.66 5.10 4.46
C TRP A 211 16.51 5.95 5.73
N SER A 212 15.97 7.17 5.64
CA SER A 212 15.77 8.06 6.79
C SER A 212 14.31 8.07 7.24
N CYS A 213 14.10 8.35 8.53
CA CYS A 213 12.76 8.45 9.07
C CYS A 213 12.00 9.62 8.42
N SER A 214 10.88 9.30 7.78
CA SER A 214 9.98 10.28 7.15
C SER A 214 8.78 10.62 8.03
N ASP A 215 8.63 9.93 9.17
CA ASP A 215 7.54 10.09 10.12
C ASP A 215 7.86 11.21 11.14
N PRO A 216 7.04 12.29 11.20
CA PRO A 216 7.18 13.34 12.20
C PRO A 216 7.04 12.87 13.66
N GLU A 217 6.44 11.70 13.90
CA GLU A 217 6.17 11.13 15.24
C GLU A 217 7.06 9.94 15.59
N CYS A 218 8.23 9.83 14.95
CA CYS A 218 9.22 8.80 15.28
C CYS A 218 9.48 8.75 16.81
N LYS A 219 9.22 7.58 17.42
CA LYS A 219 9.34 7.37 18.88
C LYS A 219 10.79 7.38 19.38
N TYR A 220 11.75 7.26 18.47
CA TYR A 220 13.16 7.42 18.75
C TYR A 220 13.52 8.90 18.54
N GLU A 221 14.41 9.48 19.35
CA GLU A 221 14.93 10.85 19.21
C GLU A 221 15.80 11.02 17.92
N GLU A 222 15.42 10.34 16.83
CA GLU A 222 16.12 10.29 15.55
C GLU A 222 15.69 11.48 14.70
N THR A 223 16.68 12.20 14.19
CA THR A 223 16.47 13.37 13.34
C THR A 223 16.34 12.91 11.89
N ALA A 224 15.79 13.76 11.01
CA ALA A 224 15.74 13.45 9.58
C ALA A 224 17.12 13.38 8.91
N MET A 225 18.20 13.61 9.65
CA MET A 225 19.58 13.39 9.20
C MET A 225 20.11 12.00 9.54
N ASP A 226 19.41 11.23 10.35
CA ASP A 226 19.80 9.89 10.78
C ASP A 226 19.22 8.84 9.82
N ILE A 227 19.94 7.72 9.71
CA ILE A 227 19.43 6.54 9.02
C ILE A 227 18.54 5.79 10.00
N ASP A 228 17.32 5.46 9.56
CA ASP A 228 16.33 4.75 10.34
C ASP A 228 16.90 3.43 10.87
N ARG A 229 16.82 3.26 12.19
CA ARG A 229 17.30 2.08 12.88
C ARG A 229 16.52 0.82 12.50
N GLU A 230 15.24 0.93 12.21
CA GLU A 230 14.42 -0.19 11.76
C GLU A 230 14.87 -0.65 10.37
N PHE A 231 15.05 0.29 9.44
CA PHE A 231 15.67 0.01 8.15
C PHE A 231 17.01 -0.76 8.30
N LEU A 232 17.93 -0.30 9.15
CA LEU A 232 19.22 -0.97 9.38
C LEU A 232 19.09 -2.37 9.99
N GLN A 233 18.03 -2.62 10.76
CA GLN A 233 17.74 -3.94 11.33
C GLN A 233 17.19 -4.89 10.25
N ASN A 234 16.25 -4.41 9.44
CA ASN A 234 15.63 -5.18 8.34
C ASN A 234 16.66 -5.62 7.29
N LEU A 235 17.71 -4.81 7.05
CA LEU A 235 18.80 -5.19 6.15
C LEU A 235 19.50 -6.51 6.53
N ARG A 236 19.44 -6.93 7.80
CA ARG A 236 20.07 -8.18 8.27
C ARG A 236 19.34 -9.43 7.77
N GLU A 237 18.03 -9.34 7.52
CA GLU A 237 17.20 -10.46 7.12
C GLU A 237 17.55 -10.95 5.70
N PHE A 238 18.05 -10.06 4.85
CA PHE A 238 18.50 -10.41 3.49
C PHE A 238 19.74 -11.32 3.46
N ARG A 239 20.37 -11.64 4.61
CA ARG A 239 21.45 -12.64 4.66
C ARG A 239 21.03 -14.02 4.17
N VAL A 240 19.74 -14.36 4.25
CA VAL A 240 19.21 -15.62 3.70
C VAL A 240 19.50 -15.75 2.20
N LEU A 241 19.60 -14.65 1.44
CA LEU A 241 19.97 -14.66 0.02
C LEU A 241 21.42 -15.12 -0.24
N LEU A 242 22.26 -15.19 0.80
CA LEU A 242 23.64 -15.70 0.69
C LEU A 242 23.76 -17.20 0.95
N GLU A 243 22.67 -17.84 1.39
CA GLU A 243 22.64 -19.30 1.51
C GLU A 243 22.82 -19.96 0.14
N ARG A 244 23.46 -21.13 0.12
CA ARG A 244 23.91 -21.77 -1.13
C ARG A 244 22.75 -22.02 -2.10
N GLU A 245 21.60 -22.45 -1.59
CA GLU A 245 20.42 -22.74 -2.41
C GLU A 245 19.75 -21.45 -2.88
N ALA A 246 19.56 -20.49 -1.97
CA ALA A 246 18.93 -19.21 -2.27
C ALA A 246 19.69 -18.38 -3.33
N ILE A 247 21.03 -18.28 -3.22
CA ILE A 247 21.83 -17.52 -4.18
C ILE A 247 21.81 -18.15 -5.59
N ASP A 248 21.72 -19.48 -5.67
CA ASP A 248 21.66 -20.22 -6.93
C ASP A 248 20.27 -20.13 -7.58
N GLU A 249 19.22 -20.15 -6.77
CA GLU A 249 17.85 -19.90 -7.22
C GLU A 249 17.70 -18.46 -7.73
N HIS A 250 18.12 -17.46 -6.95
CA HIS A 250 18.05 -16.05 -7.33
C HIS A 250 18.79 -15.78 -8.64
N LYS A 251 19.99 -16.35 -8.76
CA LYS A 251 20.77 -16.30 -10.01
C LYS A 251 19.96 -16.86 -11.17
N THR A 252 19.39 -18.06 -11.02
CA THR A 252 18.63 -18.72 -12.09
C THR A 252 17.43 -17.87 -12.55
N LEU A 253 16.71 -17.26 -11.61
CA LEU A 253 15.58 -16.37 -11.89
C LEU A 253 16.02 -15.15 -12.70
N VAL A 254 17.06 -14.44 -12.25
CA VAL A 254 17.58 -13.23 -12.91
C VAL A 254 18.12 -13.58 -14.29
N MET A 255 18.92 -14.63 -14.42
CA MET A 255 19.54 -15.05 -15.68
C MET A 255 18.49 -15.44 -16.73
N ARG A 256 17.42 -16.11 -16.33
CA ARG A 256 16.31 -16.49 -17.22
C ARG A 256 15.67 -15.26 -17.86
N ILE A 257 15.46 -14.17 -17.11
CA ILE A 257 14.84 -12.95 -17.63
C ILE A 257 15.83 -12.16 -18.48
N LEU A 258 17.09 -12.08 -18.05
CA LEU A 258 18.14 -11.38 -18.81
C LEU A 258 18.43 -12.04 -20.16
N LYS A 259 18.28 -13.37 -20.27
CA LYS A 259 18.49 -14.11 -21.52
C LYS A 259 17.65 -13.58 -22.69
N ALA A 260 16.45 -13.05 -22.43
CA ALA A 260 15.59 -12.50 -23.47
C ALA A 260 15.96 -11.07 -23.90
N LYS A 261 16.81 -10.38 -23.13
CA LYS A 261 17.06 -8.93 -23.25
C LYS A 261 18.52 -8.57 -23.53
N VAL A 262 19.44 -9.53 -23.37
CA VAL A 262 20.89 -9.31 -23.42
C VAL A 262 21.54 -10.38 -24.29
N SER A 263 22.65 -10.05 -24.97
CA SER A 263 23.37 -11.01 -25.82
C SER A 263 24.04 -12.13 -25.02
N ASP A 264 24.20 -13.31 -25.61
CA ASP A 264 24.76 -14.50 -24.94
C ASP A 264 26.15 -14.25 -24.31
N ARG A 265 26.99 -13.46 -24.98
CA ARG A 265 28.32 -13.10 -24.46
C ARG A 265 28.21 -12.29 -23.15
N LYS A 266 27.35 -11.26 -23.14
CA LYS A 266 27.12 -10.44 -21.95
C LYS A 266 26.42 -11.22 -20.84
N LEU A 267 25.52 -12.13 -21.21
CA LEU A 267 24.87 -13.04 -20.27
C LEU A 267 25.92 -13.90 -19.56
N ALA A 268 26.91 -14.46 -20.28
CA ALA A 268 28.00 -15.23 -19.68
C ALA A 268 28.86 -14.39 -18.72
N ASP A 269 29.15 -13.12 -19.07
CA ASP A 269 29.89 -12.21 -18.21
C ASP A 269 29.12 -11.92 -16.91
N ILE A 270 27.82 -11.65 -16.99
CA ILE A 270 26.92 -11.45 -15.82
C ILE A 270 26.84 -12.73 -14.98
N ASP A 271 26.70 -13.89 -15.60
CA ASP A 271 26.60 -15.20 -14.95
C ASP A 271 27.81 -15.46 -14.02
N SER A 272 29.00 -15.15 -14.52
CA SER A 272 30.26 -15.37 -13.83
C SER A 272 30.43 -14.43 -12.63
N MET A 273 29.88 -13.22 -12.71
CA MET A 273 30.00 -12.19 -11.67
C MET A 273 28.87 -12.26 -10.62
N PHE A 274 27.69 -12.80 -10.97
CA PHE A 274 26.45 -12.68 -10.18
C PHE A 274 26.63 -13.04 -8.70
N LYS A 275 27.27 -14.17 -8.39
CA LYS A 275 27.48 -14.59 -6.99
C LYS A 275 28.39 -13.66 -6.21
N SER A 276 29.44 -13.13 -6.87
CA SER A 276 30.36 -12.17 -6.27
C SER A 276 29.65 -10.84 -6.00
N LEU A 277 28.91 -10.36 -7.00
CA LEU A 277 28.09 -9.15 -6.90
C LEU A 277 27.07 -9.25 -5.77
N SER A 278 26.34 -10.36 -5.69
CA SER A 278 25.34 -10.61 -4.65
C SER A 278 25.94 -10.55 -3.25
N ARG A 279 27.08 -11.23 -3.04
CA ARG A 279 27.81 -11.17 -1.76
C ARG A 279 28.22 -9.75 -1.43
N ASN A 280 28.74 -9.00 -2.40
CA ASN A 280 29.18 -7.63 -2.18
C ASN A 280 28.01 -6.71 -1.80
N VAL A 281 26.87 -6.78 -2.51
CA VAL A 281 25.68 -5.98 -2.23
C VAL A 281 25.14 -6.28 -0.83
N ILE A 282 24.93 -7.56 -0.49
CA ILE A 282 24.38 -7.93 0.81
C ILE A 282 25.36 -7.63 1.96
N ASN A 283 26.67 -7.80 1.75
CA ASN A 283 27.67 -7.46 2.75
C ASN A 283 27.77 -5.95 2.99
N ILE A 284 27.64 -5.12 1.94
CA ILE A 284 27.57 -3.66 2.08
C ILE A 284 26.32 -3.29 2.89
N ALA A 285 25.15 -3.85 2.54
CA ALA A 285 23.91 -3.60 3.26
C ALA A 285 24.01 -3.98 4.75
N TYR A 286 24.53 -5.18 5.04
CA TYR A 286 24.75 -5.62 6.42
C TYR A 286 25.75 -4.71 7.16
N GLY A 287 26.77 -4.23 6.46
CA GLY A 287 27.81 -3.40 7.02
C GLY A 287 27.34 -2.00 7.41
N LEU A 288 26.22 -1.50 6.85
CA LEU A 288 25.68 -0.19 7.21
C LEU A 288 25.37 -0.03 8.70
N ASN A 289 25.18 -1.12 9.44
CA ASN A 289 24.99 -1.08 10.90
C ASN A 289 26.27 -0.70 11.67
N HIS A 290 27.45 -0.80 11.05
CA HIS A 290 28.72 -0.50 11.68
C HIS A 290 29.23 0.87 11.21
N SER A 291 29.52 1.76 12.16
CA SER A 291 29.93 3.15 11.88
C SER A 291 31.17 3.30 11.00
N LYS A 292 32.04 2.29 10.89
CA LYS A 292 33.18 2.33 9.95
C LYS A 292 32.73 2.03 8.52
N GLU A 293 31.96 0.97 8.34
CA GLU A 293 31.48 0.50 7.04
C GLU A 293 30.47 1.48 6.44
N MET A 294 29.61 2.07 7.28
CA MET A 294 28.75 3.19 6.89
C MET A 294 29.56 4.36 6.31
N ARG A 295 30.67 4.76 6.96
CA ARG A 295 31.51 5.86 6.47
C ARG A 295 32.16 5.54 5.12
N ASP A 296 32.55 4.29 4.91
CA ASP A 296 33.22 3.83 3.69
C ASP A 296 32.23 3.42 2.56
N LEU A 297 30.92 3.64 2.73
CA LEU A 297 29.86 3.20 1.79
C LEU A 297 30.15 3.52 0.31
N PHE A 298 30.44 4.78 -0.01
CA PHE A 298 30.72 5.18 -1.41
C PHE A 298 31.98 4.51 -1.97
N LEU A 299 33.00 4.34 -1.13
CA LEU A 299 34.22 3.63 -1.50
C LEU A 299 33.91 2.16 -1.78
N ASP A 300 33.13 1.52 -0.91
CA ASP A 300 32.73 0.12 -1.05
C ASP A 300 31.88 -0.11 -2.30
N ILE A 301 30.94 0.78 -2.62
CA ILE A 301 30.17 0.72 -3.88
C ILE A 301 31.11 0.81 -5.07
N VAL A 302 32.04 1.77 -5.08
CA VAL A 302 32.99 1.93 -6.18
C VAL A 302 33.87 0.68 -6.34
N GLU A 303 34.48 0.21 -5.25
CA GLU A 303 35.45 -0.89 -5.29
C GLU A 303 34.82 -2.27 -5.52
N LYS A 304 33.67 -2.54 -4.91
CA LYS A 304 33.08 -3.89 -4.86
C LYS A 304 31.97 -4.08 -5.90
N ILE A 305 31.43 -3.00 -6.47
CA ILE A 305 30.35 -3.06 -7.46
C ILE A 305 30.81 -2.42 -8.78
N ILE A 306 31.17 -1.14 -8.77
CA ILE A 306 31.41 -0.38 -10.01
C ILE A 306 32.66 -0.88 -10.76
N GLU A 307 33.80 -1.02 -10.08
CA GLU A 307 35.05 -1.47 -10.72
C GLU A 307 34.94 -2.91 -11.27
N PRO A 308 34.37 -3.90 -10.55
CA PRO A 308 34.07 -5.21 -11.12
C PRO A 308 33.16 -5.15 -12.35
N SER A 309 32.11 -4.33 -12.31
CA SER A 309 31.20 -4.17 -13.47
C SER A 309 31.88 -3.51 -14.67
N LYS A 310 32.77 -2.54 -14.46
CA LYS A 310 33.61 -1.96 -15.52
C LYS A 310 34.57 -2.97 -16.12
N ASN A 311 35.20 -3.81 -15.28
CA ASN A 311 36.09 -4.89 -15.74
C ASN A 311 35.31 -5.92 -16.58
N ALA A 312 34.06 -6.19 -16.23
CA ALA A 312 33.12 -7.00 -17.01
C ALA A 312 32.52 -6.26 -18.23
N LYS A 313 32.93 -5.01 -18.49
CA LYS A 313 32.48 -4.18 -19.63
C LYS A 313 30.96 -3.99 -19.71
N LEU A 314 30.28 -3.96 -18.57
CA LEU A 314 28.84 -3.71 -18.51
C LEU A 314 28.57 -2.22 -18.76
N SER A 315 27.64 -1.93 -19.67
CA SER A 315 27.15 -0.57 -19.88
C SER A 315 26.19 -0.15 -18.77
N VAL A 316 25.87 1.14 -18.70
CA VAL A 316 24.89 1.67 -17.74
C VAL A 316 23.53 0.98 -17.90
N SER A 317 23.05 0.79 -19.12
CA SER A 317 21.78 0.10 -19.38
C SER A 317 21.81 -1.37 -18.95
N ASP A 318 22.93 -2.06 -19.16
CA ASP A 318 23.10 -3.45 -18.70
C ASP A 318 23.04 -3.52 -17.16
N MET A 319 23.70 -2.58 -16.47
CA MET A 319 23.69 -2.51 -15.01
C MET A 319 22.32 -2.14 -14.46
N THR A 320 21.62 -1.17 -15.07
CA THR A 320 20.24 -0.83 -14.69
C THR A 320 19.35 -2.07 -14.81
N LEU A 321 19.40 -2.75 -15.96
CA LEU A 321 18.59 -3.95 -16.18
C LEU A 321 18.92 -5.06 -15.18
N LEU A 322 20.22 -5.34 -14.95
CA LEU A 322 20.66 -6.32 -13.96
C LEU A 322 20.15 -5.99 -12.57
N MET A 323 20.30 -4.74 -12.11
CA MET A 323 19.90 -4.34 -10.76
C MET A 323 18.38 -4.32 -10.57
N THR A 324 17.61 -3.94 -11.60
CA THR A 324 16.14 -4.05 -11.57
C THR A 324 15.72 -5.51 -11.40
N GLN A 325 16.28 -6.43 -12.19
CA GLN A 325 15.94 -7.84 -12.09
C GLN A 325 16.47 -8.48 -10.80
N TYR A 326 17.63 -8.03 -10.32
CA TYR A 326 18.19 -8.44 -9.03
C TYR A 326 17.25 -8.08 -7.88
N LYS A 327 16.67 -6.87 -7.89
CA LYS A 327 15.68 -6.42 -6.90
C LYS A 327 14.37 -7.21 -6.95
N GLU A 328 13.87 -7.52 -8.15
CA GLU A 328 12.58 -8.21 -8.34
C GLU A 328 12.65 -9.72 -8.10
N GLY A 329 13.80 -10.35 -8.35
CA GLY A 329 13.96 -11.81 -8.26
C GLY A 329 13.54 -12.45 -6.91
N PRO A 330 13.91 -11.90 -5.74
CA PRO A 330 13.65 -12.52 -4.45
C PRO A 330 12.17 -12.77 -4.14
N GLN A 331 11.24 -11.95 -4.66
CA GLN A 331 9.80 -12.10 -4.40
C GLN A 331 9.21 -13.42 -4.89
N PHE A 332 9.93 -14.14 -5.77
CA PHE A 332 9.52 -15.43 -6.31
C PHE A 332 10.14 -16.64 -5.58
N MET A 333 10.99 -16.41 -4.58
CA MET A 333 11.70 -17.44 -3.82
C MET A 333 10.96 -17.79 -2.53
N GLU A 334 10.96 -19.07 -2.12
CA GLU A 334 10.20 -19.57 -0.95
C GLU A 334 10.34 -18.74 0.34
N PRO A 335 11.53 -18.29 0.78
CA PRO A 335 11.65 -17.51 2.03
C PRO A 335 10.95 -16.16 1.98
N PHE A 336 10.67 -15.65 0.78
CA PHE A 336 10.05 -14.36 0.52
C PHE A 336 8.68 -14.50 -0.16
N LYS A 337 8.22 -15.74 -0.41
CA LYS A 337 6.88 -16.00 -0.95
C LYS A 337 5.84 -15.68 0.12
N THR A 338 5.10 -14.65 -0.16
CA THR A 338 3.91 -14.23 0.56
C THR A 338 2.69 -14.81 -0.15
N TYR A 339 1.77 -15.43 0.59
CA TYR A 339 0.50 -15.88 0.03
C TYR A 339 -0.38 -14.64 -0.20
N HIS A 340 -0.90 -14.48 -1.42
CA HIS A 340 -1.83 -13.42 -1.84
C HIS A 340 -1.33 -11.96 -1.86
N THR A 341 -0.11 -11.66 -2.35
CA THR A 341 0.36 -10.25 -2.44
C THR A 341 -0.22 -9.41 -3.56
N ASP A 342 -0.64 -10.03 -4.67
CA ASP A 342 -1.09 -9.31 -5.88
C ASP A 342 -2.41 -9.89 -6.40
N PRO A 343 -3.53 -9.82 -5.64
CA PRO A 343 -4.78 -10.37 -6.11
C PRO A 343 -5.38 -9.50 -7.23
N ASP A 344 -5.45 -10.05 -8.45
CA ASP A 344 -6.23 -9.46 -9.54
C ASP A 344 -7.70 -9.89 -9.39
N TYR A 345 -8.49 -9.14 -8.63
CA TYR A 345 -9.89 -9.47 -8.35
C TYR A 345 -10.66 -9.75 -9.65
N SER A 346 -11.14 -10.98 -9.75
CA SER A 346 -11.71 -11.57 -10.96
C SER A 346 -12.99 -12.34 -10.63
N CYS A 347 -13.77 -12.67 -11.64
CA CYS A 347 -14.92 -13.55 -11.47
C CYS A 347 -15.17 -14.39 -12.72
N ALA A 348 -15.68 -15.61 -12.54
CA ALA A 348 -16.35 -16.34 -13.61
C ALA A 348 -17.83 -15.95 -13.63
N TYR A 349 -18.25 -15.20 -14.65
CA TYR A 349 -19.60 -14.67 -14.79
C TYR A 349 -20.47 -15.54 -15.71
N VAL A 350 -21.72 -15.76 -15.32
CA VAL A 350 -22.69 -16.66 -15.95
C VAL A 350 -23.97 -15.90 -16.22
N ILE A 351 -24.47 -15.99 -17.46
CA ILE A 351 -25.78 -15.48 -17.85
C ILE A 351 -26.61 -16.65 -18.38
N LEU A 352 -27.74 -16.93 -17.72
CA LEU A 352 -28.74 -17.89 -18.18
C LEU A 352 -29.84 -17.14 -18.91
N LYS A 353 -30.01 -17.44 -20.21
CA LYS A 353 -31.02 -16.80 -21.05
C LYS A 353 -32.21 -17.71 -21.25
N THR A 354 -33.41 -17.12 -21.22
CA THR A 354 -34.67 -17.84 -21.48
C THR A 354 -35.18 -17.52 -22.88
N GLU A 355 -35.71 -18.53 -23.58
CA GLU A 355 -36.30 -18.33 -24.92
C GLU A 355 -37.64 -17.58 -24.83
N THR A 356 -38.40 -17.83 -23.76
CA THR A 356 -39.74 -17.28 -23.54
C THR A 356 -39.67 -16.18 -22.49
N ASN A 357 -40.14 -14.98 -22.83
CA ASN A 357 -40.23 -13.77 -21.97
C ASN A 357 -38.97 -12.93 -21.80
N GLY A 358 -37.82 -13.34 -22.33
CA GLY A 358 -36.60 -12.52 -22.38
C GLY A 358 -35.97 -12.23 -21.01
N PHE A 359 -36.34 -12.98 -19.96
CA PHE A 359 -35.66 -12.87 -18.67
C PHE A 359 -34.28 -13.51 -18.74
N GLU A 360 -33.32 -12.86 -18.09
CA GLU A 360 -31.94 -13.35 -17.94
C GLU A 360 -31.62 -13.49 -16.44
N GLY A 361 -30.98 -14.60 -16.08
CA GLY A 361 -30.45 -14.86 -14.75
C GLY A 361 -28.94 -14.68 -14.70
N HIS A 362 -28.45 -13.91 -13.75
CA HIS A 362 -27.04 -13.57 -13.63
C HIS A 362 -26.44 -14.24 -12.40
N GLY A 363 -25.24 -14.81 -12.57
CA GLY A 363 -24.52 -15.51 -11.52
C GLY A 363 -23.02 -15.28 -11.66
N LEU A 364 -22.29 -15.23 -10.56
CA LEU A 364 -20.83 -15.23 -10.58
C LEU A 364 -20.24 -16.06 -9.45
N THR A 365 -18.98 -16.42 -9.64
CA THR A 365 -18.10 -16.84 -8.55
C THR A 365 -16.80 -16.03 -8.58
N PHE A 366 -16.36 -15.60 -7.40
CA PHE A 366 -15.15 -14.80 -7.19
C PHE A 366 -13.86 -15.63 -7.28
N THR A 367 -12.82 -15.02 -7.84
CA THR A 367 -11.44 -15.53 -7.95
C THR A 367 -10.46 -14.35 -7.89
N ILE A 368 -9.15 -14.64 -7.78
CA ILE A 368 -8.09 -13.61 -7.64
C ILE A 368 -7.10 -13.61 -8.82
N GLY A 369 -7.62 -13.75 -10.04
CA GLY A 369 -6.82 -13.64 -11.27
C GLY A 369 -6.58 -14.99 -11.93
N LYS A 370 -5.34 -15.48 -11.88
CA LYS A 370 -4.94 -16.77 -12.47
C LYS A 370 -5.82 -17.92 -11.93
N GLY A 371 -6.28 -18.80 -12.81
CA GLY A 371 -7.18 -19.90 -12.47
C GLY A 371 -8.65 -19.59 -12.70
N THR A 372 -9.02 -18.32 -12.96
CA THR A 372 -10.41 -17.96 -13.36
C THR A 372 -10.83 -18.72 -14.62
N GLU A 373 -9.92 -18.90 -15.58
CA GLU A 373 -10.15 -19.67 -16.79
C GLU A 373 -10.52 -21.14 -16.52
N VAL A 374 -9.99 -21.74 -15.45
CA VAL A 374 -10.34 -23.10 -15.03
C VAL A 374 -11.78 -23.16 -14.53
N VAL A 375 -12.20 -22.16 -13.75
CA VAL A 375 -13.58 -22.06 -13.26
C VAL A 375 -14.56 -21.81 -14.39
N VAL A 376 -14.21 -20.96 -15.37
CA VAL A 376 -15.01 -20.75 -16.59
C VAL A 376 -15.17 -22.06 -17.35
N LYS A 377 -14.11 -22.85 -17.52
CA LYS A 377 -14.20 -24.18 -18.15
C LYS A 377 -15.05 -25.16 -17.32
N ALA A 378 -15.01 -25.09 -16.00
CA ALA A 378 -15.90 -25.89 -15.16
C ALA A 378 -17.38 -25.50 -15.36
N VAL A 379 -17.71 -24.21 -15.49
CA VAL A 379 -19.07 -23.74 -15.84
C VAL A 379 -19.49 -24.25 -17.21
N GLU A 380 -18.63 -24.14 -18.23
CA GLU A 380 -18.90 -24.68 -19.57
C GLU A 380 -19.20 -26.19 -19.52
N CYS A 381 -18.53 -26.95 -18.65
CA CYS A 381 -18.77 -28.38 -18.48
C CYS A 381 -20.14 -28.72 -17.87
N LEU A 382 -20.78 -27.77 -17.17
CA LEU A 382 -22.11 -27.91 -16.58
C LEU A 382 -23.24 -27.51 -17.55
N LYS A 383 -22.90 -26.75 -18.61
CA LYS A 383 -23.85 -26.25 -19.62
C LYS A 383 -24.85 -27.31 -20.14
N PRO A 384 -24.45 -28.55 -20.50
CA PRO A 384 -25.38 -29.55 -21.02
C PRO A 384 -26.43 -30.03 -20.02
N LEU A 385 -26.22 -29.80 -18.71
CA LEU A 385 -27.16 -30.17 -17.66
C LEU A 385 -28.26 -29.12 -17.47
N VAL A 386 -28.02 -27.89 -17.94
CA VAL A 386 -28.90 -26.73 -17.77
C VAL A 386 -29.65 -26.38 -19.07
N GLU A 387 -28.99 -26.48 -20.22
CA GLU A 387 -29.61 -26.14 -21.50
C GLU A 387 -30.79 -27.06 -21.86
N GLY A 388 -31.83 -26.47 -22.46
CA GLY A 388 -33.07 -27.18 -22.84
C GLY A 388 -33.97 -27.57 -21.68
N LYS A 389 -33.62 -27.26 -20.42
CA LYS A 389 -34.47 -27.52 -19.26
C LYS A 389 -35.57 -26.47 -19.13
N LYS A 390 -36.77 -26.92 -18.78
CA LYS A 390 -37.90 -26.01 -18.47
C LYS A 390 -37.76 -25.48 -17.04
N LEU A 391 -37.86 -24.16 -16.87
CA LEU A 391 -37.77 -23.49 -15.55
C LEU A 391 -38.77 -24.07 -14.53
N ALA A 392 -40.00 -24.34 -14.95
CA ALA A 392 -41.01 -24.94 -14.07
C ALA A 392 -40.55 -26.29 -13.50
N ASN A 393 -39.84 -27.11 -14.28
CA ASN A 393 -39.32 -28.40 -13.81
C ASN A 393 -38.18 -28.21 -12.80
N ILE A 394 -37.32 -27.22 -13.04
CA ILE A 394 -36.22 -26.85 -12.15
C ILE A 394 -36.80 -26.37 -10.83
N TYR A 395 -37.62 -25.31 -10.82
CA TYR A 395 -38.11 -24.73 -9.58
C TYR A 395 -39.06 -25.66 -8.82
N ASN A 396 -39.83 -26.52 -9.50
CA ASN A 396 -40.65 -27.54 -8.81
C ASN A 396 -39.80 -28.59 -8.08
N ASN A 397 -38.59 -28.88 -8.55
CA ASN A 397 -37.68 -29.90 -8.00
C ASN A 397 -36.27 -29.33 -7.78
N PHE A 398 -36.16 -28.16 -7.15
CA PHE A 398 -34.89 -27.43 -7.16
C PHE A 398 -33.78 -28.15 -6.36
N GLY A 399 -34.10 -28.77 -5.21
CA GLY A 399 -33.13 -29.60 -4.47
C GLY A 399 -32.60 -30.79 -5.27
N PRO A 400 -33.47 -31.62 -5.89
CA PRO A 400 -33.03 -32.66 -6.83
C PRO A 400 -32.24 -32.13 -8.03
N PHE A 401 -32.62 -30.97 -8.59
CA PHE A 401 -31.88 -30.36 -9.70
C PHE A 401 -30.47 -29.91 -9.26
N TRP A 402 -30.37 -29.27 -8.10
CA TRP A 402 -29.08 -28.94 -7.48
C TRP A 402 -28.20 -30.19 -7.31
N THR A 403 -28.80 -31.28 -6.81
CA THR A 403 -28.12 -32.57 -6.64
C THR A 403 -27.62 -33.12 -7.98
N SER A 404 -28.38 -32.96 -9.06
CA SER A 404 -27.95 -33.40 -10.39
C SER A 404 -26.74 -32.64 -10.94
N LEU A 405 -26.53 -31.39 -10.52
CA LEU A 405 -25.35 -30.60 -10.87
C LEU A 405 -24.17 -30.95 -9.96
N ALA A 406 -24.36 -30.87 -8.64
CA ALA A 406 -23.29 -31.06 -7.66
C ALA A 406 -22.80 -32.52 -7.55
N CYS A 407 -23.66 -33.48 -7.90
CA CYS A 407 -23.39 -34.91 -7.75
C CYS A 407 -23.55 -35.71 -9.04
N ASP A 408 -23.36 -35.08 -10.20
CA ASP A 408 -23.16 -35.81 -11.47
C ASP A 408 -22.09 -36.89 -11.30
N SER A 409 -22.37 -38.11 -11.75
CA SER A 409 -21.61 -39.31 -11.40
C SER A 409 -20.12 -39.23 -11.75
N GLN A 410 -19.79 -38.50 -12.81
CA GLN A 410 -18.42 -38.31 -13.27
C GLN A 410 -17.82 -37.00 -12.75
N ARG A 411 -18.53 -35.87 -12.91
CA ARG A 411 -17.99 -34.56 -12.54
C ARG A 411 -17.79 -34.40 -11.04
N ARG A 412 -18.54 -35.12 -10.20
CA ARG A 412 -18.28 -35.12 -8.76
C ARG A 412 -16.87 -35.60 -8.39
N TRP A 413 -16.21 -36.39 -9.25
CA TRP A 413 -14.90 -36.96 -8.96
C TRP A 413 -13.76 -35.92 -8.92
N ILE A 414 -13.95 -34.77 -9.56
CA ILE A 414 -12.99 -33.65 -9.52
C ILE A 414 -13.25 -32.65 -8.38
N GLY A 415 -14.24 -32.94 -7.51
CA GLY A 415 -14.49 -32.24 -6.25
C GLY A 415 -14.35 -33.23 -5.09
N PRO A 416 -15.42 -33.94 -4.69
CA PRO A 416 -16.85 -33.59 -4.77
C PRO A 416 -17.20 -32.43 -3.83
N GLU A 417 -18.16 -31.60 -4.23
CA GLU A 417 -18.64 -30.47 -3.42
C GLU A 417 -17.50 -29.60 -2.85
N LYS A 418 -16.45 -29.35 -3.65
CA LYS A 418 -15.31 -28.47 -3.34
C LYS A 418 -14.61 -27.97 -4.61
N GLY A 419 -13.80 -26.92 -4.47
CA GLY A 419 -12.94 -26.41 -5.53
C GLY A 419 -13.69 -25.86 -6.75
N ALA A 420 -13.01 -25.81 -7.90
CA ALA A 420 -13.49 -25.14 -9.10
C ALA A 420 -14.85 -25.65 -9.62
N ILE A 421 -15.10 -26.97 -9.54
CA ILE A 421 -16.37 -27.56 -10.02
C ILE A 421 -17.56 -27.16 -9.14
N HIS A 422 -17.33 -26.99 -7.83
CA HIS A 422 -18.38 -26.62 -6.88
C HIS A 422 -18.68 -25.13 -6.94
N MET A 423 -17.64 -24.29 -7.06
CA MET A 423 -17.79 -22.86 -7.34
C MET A 423 -18.54 -22.60 -8.65
N ALA A 424 -18.22 -23.36 -9.71
CA ALA A 424 -18.96 -23.31 -10.98
C ALA A 424 -20.43 -23.72 -10.82
N THR A 425 -20.70 -24.75 -10.00
CA THR A 425 -22.07 -25.14 -9.64
C THR A 425 -22.79 -24.02 -8.90
N GLY A 426 -22.12 -23.38 -7.94
CA GLY A 426 -22.62 -22.23 -7.21
C GLY A 426 -23.00 -21.05 -8.11
N ALA A 427 -22.14 -20.69 -9.07
CA ALA A 427 -22.41 -19.61 -10.01
C ALA A 427 -23.67 -19.88 -10.86
N VAL A 428 -23.85 -21.10 -11.35
CA VAL A 428 -25.05 -21.51 -12.11
C VAL A 428 -26.30 -21.49 -11.23
N ILE A 429 -26.21 -22.00 -9.99
CA ILE A 429 -27.32 -22.01 -9.05
C ILE A 429 -27.72 -20.59 -8.65
N ASN A 430 -26.76 -19.70 -8.40
CA ASN A 430 -27.01 -18.30 -8.10
C ASN A 430 -27.69 -17.59 -9.28
N ALA A 431 -27.31 -17.90 -10.53
CA ALA A 431 -27.99 -17.39 -11.72
C ALA A 431 -29.46 -17.85 -11.82
N LEU A 432 -29.77 -19.08 -11.40
CA LEU A 432 -31.16 -19.56 -11.34
C LEU A 432 -31.96 -18.85 -10.23
N TRP A 433 -31.35 -18.54 -9.09
CA TRP A 433 -32.00 -17.76 -8.05
C TRP A 433 -32.26 -16.32 -8.48
N ASP A 434 -31.29 -15.67 -9.14
CA ASP A 434 -31.46 -14.35 -9.74
C ASP A 434 -32.61 -14.34 -10.76
N LEU A 435 -32.66 -15.35 -11.64
CA LEU A 435 -33.73 -15.52 -12.62
C LEU A 435 -35.11 -15.67 -11.95
N TRP A 436 -35.21 -16.48 -10.90
CA TRP A 436 -36.47 -16.65 -10.16
C TRP A 436 -36.93 -15.34 -9.53
N CYS A 437 -35.99 -14.59 -8.94
CA CYS A 437 -36.25 -13.27 -8.36
C CYS A 437 -36.79 -12.28 -9.40
N LYS A 438 -36.19 -12.25 -10.60
CA LYS A 438 -36.62 -11.40 -11.71
C LYS A 438 -38.01 -11.78 -12.25
N ILE A 439 -38.31 -13.07 -12.35
CA ILE A 439 -39.64 -13.56 -12.74
C ILE A 439 -40.71 -13.15 -11.72
N GLU A 440 -40.39 -13.22 -10.42
CA GLU A 440 -41.31 -12.86 -9.33
C GLU A 440 -41.33 -11.35 -9.02
N GLY A 441 -40.45 -10.55 -9.65
CA GLY A 441 -40.35 -9.12 -9.43
C GLY A 441 -39.88 -8.72 -8.02
N LYS A 442 -39.03 -9.54 -7.38
CA LYS A 442 -38.60 -9.34 -5.97
C LYS A 442 -37.08 -9.44 -5.82
N PRO A 443 -36.46 -8.72 -4.85
CA PRO A 443 -35.09 -8.98 -4.45
C PRO A 443 -34.99 -10.35 -3.77
N LEU A 444 -33.84 -11.03 -3.85
CA LEU A 444 -33.68 -12.40 -3.30
C LEU A 444 -34.10 -12.52 -1.83
N TRP A 445 -33.66 -11.61 -0.95
CA TRP A 445 -34.00 -11.69 0.48
C TRP A 445 -35.52 -11.73 0.69
N LYS A 446 -36.27 -10.97 -0.12
CA LYS A 446 -37.72 -10.90 -0.05
C LYS A 446 -38.38 -12.12 -0.64
N LEU A 447 -37.85 -12.66 -1.74
CA LEU A 447 -38.32 -13.94 -2.28
C LEU A 447 -38.18 -15.07 -1.24
N LEU A 448 -37.01 -15.16 -0.60
CA LEU A 448 -36.75 -16.18 0.43
C LEU A 448 -37.66 -16.03 1.66
N VAL A 449 -37.99 -14.79 2.06
CA VAL A 449 -38.93 -14.49 3.15
C VAL A 449 -40.38 -14.88 2.80
N ASP A 450 -40.77 -14.70 1.53
CA ASP A 450 -42.15 -14.89 1.07
C ASP A 450 -42.49 -16.34 0.73
N LEU A 451 -41.49 -17.15 0.33
CA LEU A 451 -41.70 -18.57 0.03
C LEU A 451 -42.25 -19.32 1.26
N GLU A 452 -43.16 -20.27 0.99
CA GLU A 452 -43.63 -21.20 2.02
C GLU A 452 -42.44 -22.00 2.59
N PRO A 453 -42.32 -22.18 3.91
CA PRO A 453 -41.23 -22.92 4.54
C PRO A 453 -40.96 -24.29 3.90
N GLU A 454 -42.00 -25.05 3.61
CA GLU A 454 -41.92 -26.34 2.93
C GLU A 454 -41.32 -26.23 1.54
N LYS A 455 -41.67 -25.17 0.80
CA LYS A 455 -41.15 -24.92 -0.54
C LYS A 455 -39.69 -24.51 -0.48
N LEU A 456 -39.32 -23.60 0.42
CA LEU A 456 -37.94 -23.16 0.59
C LEU A 456 -37.03 -24.33 1.01
N VAL A 457 -37.48 -25.12 1.99
CA VAL A 457 -36.75 -26.30 2.48
C VAL A 457 -36.66 -27.39 1.41
N SER A 458 -37.62 -27.48 0.47
CA SER A 458 -37.53 -28.41 -0.67
C SER A 458 -36.40 -28.08 -1.67
N CYS A 459 -35.85 -26.86 -1.61
CA CYS A 459 -34.69 -26.48 -2.41
C CYS A 459 -33.37 -27.01 -1.81
N ILE A 460 -33.35 -27.44 -0.55
CA ILE A 460 -32.14 -27.87 0.16
C ILE A 460 -31.90 -29.37 -0.04
N ASP A 461 -30.64 -29.73 -0.26
CA ASP A 461 -30.20 -31.12 -0.21
C ASP A 461 -29.65 -31.48 1.19
N PHE A 462 -30.37 -32.38 1.88
CA PHE A 462 -30.08 -32.80 3.25
C PHE A 462 -29.07 -33.95 3.38
N ARG A 463 -28.53 -34.47 2.26
CA ARG A 463 -27.51 -35.53 2.33
C ARG A 463 -26.35 -35.10 3.23
N TYR A 464 -25.94 -36.03 4.10
CA TYR A 464 -24.84 -35.88 5.06
C TYR A 464 -25.02 -34.87 6.20
N ILE A 465 -26.19 -34.21 6.32
CA ILE A 465 -26.49 -33.26 7.41
C ILE A 465 -27.69 -33.65 8.28
N THR A 466 -28.44 -34.71 7.93
CA THR A 466 -29.63 -35.15 8.69
C THR A 466 -29.34 -35.59 10.12
N ASP A 467 -28.08 -35.91 10.44
CA ASP A 467 -27.63 -36.21 11.80
C ASP A 467 -27.62 -34.97 12.70
N VAL A 468 -27.59 -33.76 12.14
CA VAL A 468 -27.60 -32.50 12.90
C VAL A 468 -28.77 -31.60 12.58
N LEU A 469 -29.38 -31.69 11.40
CA LEU A 469 -30.52 -30.88 10.98
C LEU A 469 -31.44 -31.72 10.08
N THR A 470 -32.62 -32.05 10.58
CA THR A 470 -33.64 -32.73 9.77
C THR A 470 -34.44 -31.72 8.94
N LYS A 471 -35.15 -32.24 7.93
CA LYS A 471 -36.03 -31.43 7.08
C LYS A 471 -37.16 -30.80 7.90
N GLU A 472 -37.71 -31.56 8.84
CA GLU A 472 -38.80 -31.15 9.71
C GLU A 472 -38.34 -30.03 10.65
N GLU A 473 -37.17 -30.17 11.27
CA GLU A 473 -36.59 -29.13 12.14
C GLU A 473 -36.34 -27.83 11.38
N ALA A 474 -35.83 -27.92 10.15
CA ALA A 474 -35.65 -26.75 9.28
C ALA A 474 -36.97 -26.02 9.00
N ILE A 475 -38.05 -26.77 8.71
CA ILE A 475 -39.39 -26.20 8.51
C ILE A 475 -39.91 -25.56 9.81
N GLU A 476 -39.72 -26.21 10.95
CA GLU A 476 -40.14 -25.71 12.25
C GLU A 476 -39.46 -24.38 12.62
N ILE A 477 -38.15 -24.26 12.38
CA ILE A 477 -37.38 -23.02 12.59
C ILE A 477 -38.02 -21.86 11.81
N LEU A 478 -38.30 -22.07 10.52
CA LEU A 478 -38.88 -21.04 9.64
C LEU A 478 -40.33 -20.70 10.02
N LYS A 479 -41.15 -21.72 10.31
CA LYS A 479 -42.55 -21.51 10.74
C LYS A 479 -42.65 -20.74 12.05
N LYS A 480 -41.77 -21.04 13.01
CA LYS A 480 -41.71 -20.35 14.30
C LYS A 480 -41.43 -18.86 14.15
N ASN A 481 -40.58 -18.48 13.19
CA ASN A 481 -40.21 -17.08 12.95
C ASN A 481 -41.20 -16.33 12.04
N ARG A 482 -42.01 -17.03 11.24
CA ARG A 482 -42.92 -16.45 10.25
C ARG A 482 -43.84 -15.32 10.77
N PRO A 483 -44.43 -15.38 11.98
CA PRO A 483 -45.25 -14.28 12.51
C PRO A 483 -44.50 -12.95 12.63
N PHE A 484 -43.18 -12.99 12.83
CA PHE A 484 -42.34 -11.81 13.01
C PHE A 484 -41.82 -11.23 11.68
N ASN A 485 -41.97 -11.96 10.56
CA ASN A 485 -41.40 -11.56 9.26
C ASN A 485 -41.88 -10.17 8.81
N LYS A 486 -43.14 -9.81 9.09
CA LYS A 486 -43.70 -8.51 8.69
C LYS A 486 -43.05 -7.35 9.46
N GLU A 487 -42.91 -7.50 10.77
CA GLU A 487 -42.26 -6.51 11.63
C GLU A 487 -40.77 -6.40 11.30
N ARG A 488 -40.07 -7.54 11.31
CA ARG A 488 -38.62 -7.60 11.01
C ARG A 488 -38.30 -7.15 9.58
N GLY A 489 -39.15 -7.45 8.61
CA GLY A 489 -38.98 -7.00 7.23
C GLY A 489 -39.10 -5.48 7.06
N SER A 490 -39.83 -4.79 7.95
CA SER A 490 -39.89 -3.32 7.97
C SER A 490 -38.66 -2.69 8.65
N VAL A 491 -38.07 -3.38 9.63
CA VAL A 491 -36.83 -2.99 10.32
C VAL A 491 -35.58 -3.32 9.49
N GLY A 492 -35.64 -4.38 8.68
CA GLY A 492 -34.55 -4.82 7.80
C GLY A 492 -34.18 -3.84 6.67
N LEU A 493 -34.93 -2.74 6.53
CA LEU A 493 -34.56 -1.60 5.69
C LEU A 493 -33.38 -0.78 6.25
N ASP A 494 -32.94 -1.05 7.47
CA ASP A 494 -31.85 -0.33 8.16
C ASP A 494 -30.90 -1.32 8.91
N MET A 495 -30.35 -2.32 8.21
CA MET A 495 -29.49 -3.35 8.83
C MET A 495 -28.02 -2.97 8.93
N MET A 496 -27.40 -3.27 10.07
CA MET A 496 -26.01 -2.98 10.44
C MET A 496 -24.93 -3.38 9.42
N SER A 497 -23.94 -2.50 9.27
CA SER A 497 -22.64 -2.63 8.59
C SER A 497 -21.64 -1.82 9.43
N ARG A 498 -21.17 -2.32 10.57
CA ARG A 498 -20.06 -1.60 11.21
C ARG A 498 -18.87 -1.63 10.24
N ARG A 499 -18.35 -0.44 9.92
CA ARG A 499 -17.24 -0.17 8.99
C ARG A 499 -16.23 -1.32 8.96
N GLY A 500 -15.90 -1.82 7.77
CA GLY A 500 -14.66 -2.57 7.51
C GLY A 500 -13.38 -1.75 7.73
N GLU A 501 -13.43 -0.63 8.46
CA GLU A 501 -12.25 0.16 8.85
C GLU A 501 -11.58 -0.40 10.12
N ASN A 502 -12.25 -1.30 10.86
CA ASN A 502 -11.74 -1.88 12.11
C ASN A 502 -11.37 -3.37 11.99
N CYS A 503 -11.23 -3.89 10.77
CA CYS A 503 -10.63 -5.19 10.52
C CYS A 503 -9.17 -4.98 10.12
N VAL A 504 -8.27 -5.74 10.74
CA VAL A 504 -6.83 -5.69 10.39
C VAL A 504 -6.47 -6.99 9.70
N ASP A 505 -6.21 -6.89 8.41
CA ASP A 505 -5.81 -8.04 7.58
C ASP A 505 -4.28 -8.18 7.54
N ASN A 506 -3.83 -9.39 7.19
CA ASN A 506 -2.42 -9.73 6.94
C ASN A 506 -1.51 -9.50 8.16
N ILE A 507 -1.87 -10.13 9.28
CA ILE A 507 -1.29 -9.87 10.60
C ILE A 507 0.02 -10.64 10.93
N TRP A 508 0.80 -11.00 9.91
CA TRP A 508 1.93 -11.95 10.04
C TRP A 508 3.28 -11.33 10.40
N GLN A 509 3.39 -10.00 10.36
CA GLN A 509 4.61 -9.27 10.69
C GLN A 509 4.51 -8.68 12.09
N LYS A 510 5.28 -9.25 13.04
CA LYS A 510 5.13 -8.99 14.47
C LYS A 510 5.31 -7.52 14.87
N VAL A 511 6.34 -6.86 14.32
CA VAL A 511 6.67 -5.45 14.66
C VAL A 511 5.66 -4.49 14.05
N THR A 512 5.19 -4.76 12.82
CA THR A 512 4.19 -3.95 12.12
C THR A 512 2.79 -4.12 12.70
N LEU A 513 2.45 -5.31 13.22
CA LEU A 513 1.10 -5.58 13.73
C LEU A 513 0.80 -4.89 15.06
N ASP A 514 1.70 -4.96 16.05
CA ASP A 514 1.47 -4.32 17.35
C ASP A 514 1.28 -2.79 17.18
N LEU A 515 2.03 -2.19 16.26
CA LEU A 515 1.88 -0.78 15.91
C LEU A 515 0.55 -0.50 15.19
N ARG A 516 0.18 -1.31 14.18
CA ARG A 516 -1.10 -1.19 13.47
C ARG A 516 -2.30 -1.34 14.41
N LEU A 517 -2.29 -2.36 15.27
CA LEU A 517 -3.35 -2.60 16.24
C LEU A 517 -3.39 -1.51 17.31
N ALA A 518 -2.24 -1.01 17.77
CA ALA A 518 -2.19 0.12 18.70
C ALA A 518 -2.82 1.38 18.09
N ILE A 519 -2.41 1.76 16.88
CA ILE A 519 -2.97 2.92 16.16
C ILE A 519 -4.47 2.76 15.99
N ILE A 520 -4.92 1.62 15.44
CA ILE A 520 -6.35 1.39 15.21
C ILE A 520 -7.12 1.42 16.53
N ARG A 521 -6.58 0.79 17.58
CA ARG A 521 -7.25 0.76 18.89
C ARG A 521 -7.31 2.14 19.55
N GLU A 522 -6.29 2.98 19.37
CA GLU A 522 -6.29 4.38 19.81
C GLU A 522 -7.35 5.21 19.09
N GLU A 523 -7.46 5.06 17.77
CA GLU A 523 -8.43 5.79 16.95
C GLU A 523 -9.89 5.36 17.21
N ILE A 524 -10.14 4.06 17.32
CA ILE A 524 -11.52 3.54 17.47
C ILE A 524 -11.95 3.46 18.94
N GLY A 525 -11.01 3.47 19.89
CA GLY A 525 -11.28 3.25 21.31
C GLY A 525 -11.67 1.81 21.66
N TYR A 526 -11.76 1.52 22.97
CA TYR A 526 -12.06 0.16 23.47
C TYR A 526 -13.57 -0.18 23.48
N GLU A 527 -14.43 0.81 23.26
CA GLU A 527 -15.89 0.61 23.17
C GLU A 527 -16.31 -0.01 21.82
N ASN A 528 -15.44 0.12 20.80
CA ASN A 528 -15.67 -0.40 19.47
C ASN A 528 -15.05 -1.79 19.30
N LEU A 529 -15.70 -2.63 18.49
CA LEU A 529 -15.22 -3.97 18.18
C LEU A 529 -14.03 -3.88 17.22
N LEU A 530 -13.08 -4.81 17.40
CA LEU A 530 -11.90 -5.00 16.55
C LEU A 530 -11.82 -6.48 16.22
N MET A 531 -11.62 -6.76 14.95
CA MET A 531 -11.44 -8.11 14.43
C MET A 531 -10.11 -8.16 13.70
N VAL A 532 -9.48 -9.32 13.70
CA VAL A 532 -8.21 -9.53 13.00
C VAL A 532 -8.30 -10.77 12.15
N ASP A 533 -7.68 -10.72 10.99
CA ASP A 533 -7.68 -11.81 10.03
C ASP A 533 -6.25 -12.26 9.70
N ALA A 534 -6.06 -13.57 9.81
CA ALA A 534 -4.85 -14.24 9.43
C ALA A 534 -4.87 -14.57 7.92
N ASN A 535 -5.94 -15.10 7.33
CA ASN A 535 -5.86 -15.77 6.02
C ASN A 535 -4.95 -17.02 6.05
N GLN A 536 -5.19 -17.90 7.04
CA GLN A 536 -4.81 -19.33 7.08
C GLN A 536 -3.34 -19.67 7.33
N LYS A 537 -2.50 -18.70 7.63
CA LYS A 537 -1.05 -18.86 7.46
C LYS A 537 -0.29 -19.48 8.65
N TRP A 538 -0.90 -19.65 9.83
CA TRP A 538 -0.23 -20.21 11.01
C TRP A 538 -0.56 -21.70 11.16
N ASP A 539 0.37 -22.44 11.77
CA ASP A 539 0.05 -23.71 12.42
C ASP A 539 -0.68 -23.49 13.75
N VAL A 540 -1.35 -24.52 14.27
CA VAL A 540 -2.20 -24.46 15.49
C VAL A 540 -1.51 -23.80 16.69
N ASN A 541 -0.31 -24.25 17.05
CA ASN A 541 0.40 -23.70 18.21
C ASN A 541 0.91 -22.28 17.95
N GLU A 542 1.29 -22.00 16.71
CA GLU A 542 1.77 -20.68 16.32
C GLU A 542 0.65 -19.65 16.42
N ALA A 543 -0.55 -19.97 15.93
CA ALA A 543 -1.75 -19.13 16.07
C ALA A 543 -2.07 -18.82 17.54
N ILE A 544 -1.97 -19.83 18.42
CA ILE A 544 -2.24 -19.65 19.85
C ILE A 544 -1.22 -18.71 20.49
N GLU A 545 0.07 -18.91 20.24
CA GLU A 545 1.12 -18.07 20.83
C GLU A 545 1.10 -16.64 20.28
N TRP A 546 0.76 -16.47 19.00
CA TRP A 546 0.52 -15.15 18.41
C TRP A 546 -0.63 -14.42 19.10
N MET A 547 -1.82 -15.03 19.14
CA MET A 547 -3.00 -14.36 19.67
C MET A 547 -2.93 -14.07 21.17
N LYS A 548 -2.18 -14.86 21.96
CA LYS A 548 -1.92 -14.57 23.37
C LYS A 548 -1.18 -13.25 23.59
N GLN A 549 -0.31 -12.86 22.66
CA GLN A 549 0.46 -11.62 22.75
C GLN A 549 -0.42 -10.38 22.47
N LEU A 550 -1.57 -10.57 21.80
CA LEU A 550 -2.46 -9.49 21.36
C LEU A 550 -3.67 -9.29 22.28
N THR A 551 -3.67 -9.89 23.46
CA THR A 551 -4.83 -9.92 24.37
C THR A 551 -5.19 -8.55 24.95
N ASP A 552 -4.22 -7.65 25.05
CA ASP A 552 -4.42 -6.27 25.49
C ASP A 552 -5.32 -5.48 24.53
N PHE A 553 -5.34 -5.83 23.24
CA PHE A 553 -6.13 -5.13 22.23
C PHE A 553 -7.61 -5.49 22.22
N LYS A 554 -8.12 -6.36 23.10
CA LYS A 554 -9.55 -6.74 23.19
C LYS A 554 -10.17 -7.12 21.84
N ILE A 555 -9.50 -8.04 21.15
CA ILE A 555 -9.92 -8.58 19.85
C ILE A 555 -11.17 -9.45 20.04
N LEU A 556 -12.21 -9.21 19.24
CA LEU A 556 -13.45 -9.98 19.26
C LEU A 556 -13.23 -11.40 18.71
N TRP A 557 -12.59 -11.50 17.54
CA TRP A 557 -12.20 -12.78 16.95
C TRP A 557 -10.89 -12.70 16.18
N ILE A 558 -10.24 -13.85 16.04
CA ILE A 558 -9.26 -14.15 15.00
C ILE A 558 -9.95 -14.94 13.88
N GLU A 559 -9.82 -14.44 12.65
CA GLU A 559 -10.35 -15.05 11.44
C GLU A 559 -9.28 -15.91 10.75
N GLU A 560 -9.74 -17.05 10.22
CA GLU A 560 -8.94 -18.09 9.55
C GLU A 560 -7.51 -18.23 10.12
N PRO A 561 -7.35 -18.54 11.43
CA PRO A 561 -6.03 -18.61 12.04
C PRO A 561 -5.12 -19.68 11.40
N THR A 562 -5.71 -20.71 10.80
CA THR A 562 -4.99 -21.84 10.19
C THR A 562 -5.78 -22.37 8.98
N SER A 563 -5.35 -23.50 8.41
CA SER A 563 -5.98 -24.12 7.24
C SER A 563 -7.51 -24.22 7.36
N PRO A 564 -8.28 -23.86 6.31
CA PRO A 564 -9.74 -23.86 6.33
C PRO A 564 -10.33 -25.28 6.38
N ASP A 565 -9.50 -26.31 6.11
CA ASP A 565 -9.88 -27.71 6.23
C ASP A 565 -9.60 -28.28 7.64
N ASP A 566 -8.82 -27.60 8.49
CA ASP A 566 -8.42 -28.11 9.81
C ASP A 566 -9.43 -27.76 10.91
N VAL A 567 -10.54 -28.51 10.92
CA VAL A 567 -11.60 -28.38 11.93
C VAL A 567 -11.09 -28.58 13.35
N LEU A 568 -10.19 -29.56 13.56
CA LEU A 568 -9.68 -29.90 14.88
C LEU A 568 -8.65 -28.88 15.37
N GLY A 569 -7.84 -28.35 14.45
CA GLY A 569 -6.95 -27.22 14.70
C GLY A 569 -7.72 -26.00 15.18
N HIS A 570 -8.76 -25.59 14.44
CA HIS A 570 -9.65 -24.50 14.84
C HIS A 570 -10.30 -24.74 16.22
N ALA A 571 -10.78 -25.95 16.51
CA ALA A 571 -11.32 -26.29 17.83
C ALA A 571 -10.27 -26.21 18.95
N THR A 572 -9.02 -26.59 18.66
CA THR A 572 -7.89 -26.49 19.60
C THR A 572 -7.55 -25.03 19.88
N ILE A 573 -7.47 -24.20 18.84
CA ILE A 573 -7.22 -22.76 18.93
C ILE A 573 -8.35 -22.09 19.72
N SER A 574 -9.61 -22.34 19.35
CA SER A 574 -10.79 -21.80 20.02
C SER A 574 -10.77 -22.12 21.53
N LYS A 575 -10.49 -23.37 21.89
CA LYS A 575 -10.38 -23.77 23.30
C LYS A 575 -9.26 -23.04 24.04
N ALA A 576 -8.11 -22.83 23.39
CA ALA A 576 -6.95 -22.16 23.98
C ALA A 576 -7.14 -20.64 24.12
N LEU A 577 -7.88 -20.00 23.20
CA LEU A 577 -8.11 -18.55 23.18
C LEU A 577 -9.31 -18.11 24.04
N LYS A 578 -10.25 -19.04 24.32
CA LYS A 578 -11.43 -18.79 25.16
C LYS A 578 -11.14 -18.08 26.50
N PRO A 579 -10.11 -18.43 27.30
CA PRO A 579 -9.79 -17.73 28.54
C PRO A 579 -9.46 -16.24 28.38
N TYR A 580 -9.04 -15.83 27.18
CA TYR A 580 -8.67 -14.46 26.85
C TYR A 580 -9.82 -13.66 26.22
N GLY A 581 -10.99 -14.28 26.05
CA GLY A 581 -12.17 -13.64 25.45
C GLY A 581 -12.09 -13.44 23.94
N ILE A 582 -11.15 -14.11 23.26
CA ILE A 582 -10.98 -14.05 21.81
C ILE A 582 -11.71 -15.24 21.18
N GLY A 583 -12.69 -14.96 20.31
CA GLY A 583 -13.37 -15.99 19.51
C GLY A 583 -12.59 -16.40 18.27
N VAL A 584 -13.03 -17.48 17.63
CA VAL A 584 -12.49 -17.92 16.32
C VAL A 584 -13.58 -17.74 15.26
N ALA A 585 -13.23 -17.12 14.14
CA ALA A 585 -14.03 -17.02 12.94
C ALA A 585 -13.39 -17.81 11.80
N THR A 586 -14.20 -18.45 10.96
CA THR A 586 -13.75 -19.05 9.70
C THR A 586 -14.95 -19.30 8.80
N GLY A 587 -14.71 -19.38 7.49
CA GLY A 587 -15.65 -19.98 6.56
C GLY A 587 -15.60 -19.48 5.12
N GLU A 588 -14.90 -18.39 4.81
CA GLU A 588 -14.77 -17.85 3.45
C GLU A 588 -14.22 -18.88 2.43
N GLN A 589 -13.33 -19.77 2.89
CA GLN A 589 -12.79 -20.87 2.10
C GLN A 589 -13.32 -22.25 2.50
N CYS A 590 -14.27 -22.31 3.43
CA CYS A 590 -14.91 -23.57 3.81
C CYS A 590 -15.72 -24.14 2.64
N GLN A 591 -15.38 -25.35 2.25
CA GLN A 591 -15.74 -25.91 0.95
C GLN A 591 -17.22 -26.29 0.78
N ASN A 592 -17.93 -26.71 1.84
CA ASN A 592 -19.32 -27.17 1.77
C ASN A 592 -20.00 -27.28 3.14
N ARG A 593 -21.31 -27.60 3.13
CA ARG A 593 -22.14 -27.80 4.33
C ARG A 593 -21.66 -28.91 5.26
N VAL A 594 -20.95 -29.92 4.77
CA VAL A 594 -20.45 -31.02 5.61
C VAL A 594 -19.29 -30.55 6.47
N LEU A 595 -18.39 -29.74 5.92
CA LEU A 595 -17.29 -29.17 6.70
C LEU A 595 -17.82 -28.16 7.74
N PHE A 596 -18.79 -27.32 7.37
CA PHE A 596 -19.48 -26.45 8.34
C PHE A 596 -20.17 -27.24 9.46
N LYS A 597 -20.84 -28.35 9.13
CA LYS A 597 -21.40 -29.26 10.15
C LYS A 597 -20.32 -29.70 11.14
N GLN A 598 -19.16 -30.11 10.65
CA GLN A 598 -18.06 -30.59 11.51
C GLN A 598 -17.50 -29.47 12.39
N PHE A 599 -17.32 -28.26 11.85
CA PHE A 599 -16.96 -27.09 12.65
C PHE A 599 -17.95 -26.81 13.78
N LEU A 600 -19.25 -26.86 13.50
CA LEU A 600 -20.30 -26.67 14.50
C LEU A 600 -20.28 -27.79 15.57
N GLN A 601 -20.15 -29.06 15.15
CA GLN A 601 -20.08 -30.20 16.08
C GLN A 601 -18.82 -30.16 16.97
N ALA A 602 -17.68 -29.73 16.42
CA ALA A 602 -16.41 -29.65 17.13
C ALA A 602 -16.27 -28.40 18.02
N ASN A 603 -17.23 -27.45 17.96
CA ASN A 603 -17.08 -26.09 18.48
C ASN A 603 -15.80 -25.40 17.95
N GLY A 604 -15.50 -25.62 16.68
CA GLY A 604 -14.30 -25.08 16.02
C GLY A 604 -14.35 -23.58 15.79
N LEU A 605 -15.53 -22.97 15.81
CA LEU A 605 -15.73 -21.55 15.55
C LEU A 605 -16.84 -20.96 16.43
N GLN A 606 -16.72 -19.67 16.72
CA GLN A 606 -17.72 -18.87 17.44
C GLN A 606 -18.45 -17.89 16.52
N PHE A 607 -17.89 -17.60 15.35
CA PHE A 607 -18.49 -16.77 14.31
C PHE A 607 -18.38 -17.51 12.98
N LEU A 608 -19.51 -17.80 12.34
CA LEU A 608 -19.56 -18.58 11.10
C LEU A 608 -19.63 -17.65 9.90
N GLN A 609 -18.66 -17.77 8.99
CA GLN A 609 -18.59 -16.90 7.83
C GLN A 609 -19.05 -17.65 6.58
N ILE A 610 -20.25 -17.36 6.11
CA ILE A 610 -20.71 -17.87 4.82
C ILE A 610 -20.13 -17.01 3.69
N ASP A 611 -19.88 -17.63 2.55
CA ASP A 611 -19.52 -16.94 1.31
C ASP A 611 -20.47 -17.35 0.18
N SER A 612 -20.97 -16.36 -0.57
CA SER A 612 -21.99 -16.54 -1.61
C SER A 612 -21.48 -17.27 -2.88
N CYS A 613 -20.17 -17.28 -3.09
CA CYS A 613 -19.51 -17.77 -4.30
C CYS A 613 -18.65 -19.02 -4.09
N ARG A 614 -18.23 -19.30 -2.85
CA ARG A 614 -17.47 -20.48 -2.47
C ARG A 614 -18.31 -21.75 -2.51
N LEU A 615 -19.53 -21.64 -2.00
CA LEU A 615 -20.45 -22.74 -1.78
C LEU A 615 -21.27 -23.04 -3.04
N GLY A 616 -22.05 -24.12 -3.00
CA GLY A 616 -22.98 -24.54 -4.05
C GLY A 616 -24.20 -23.62 -4.21
N GLY A 617 -24.02 -22.31 -4.07
CA GLY A 617 -25.06 -21.30 -4.19
C GLY A 617 -26.06 -21.30 -3.03
N VAL A 618 -27.14 -20.53 -3.20
CA VAL A 618 -28.14 -20.29 -2.15
C VAL A 618 -28.64 -21.58 -1.51
N ASN A 619 -28.90 -22.65 -2.27
CA ASN A 619 -29.42 -23.92 -1.74
C ASN A 619 -28.57 -24.48 -0.59
N GLU A 620 -27.24 -24.45 -0.76
CA GLU A 620 -26.31 -24.95 0.27
C GLU A 620 -26.21 -23.97 1.44
N ILE A 621 -26.16 -22.67 1.15
CA ILE A 621 -26.08 -21.61 2.17
C ILE A 621 -27.28 -21.63 3.12
N LEU A 622 -28.50 -21.86 2.60
CA LEU A 622 -29.71 -21.99 3.43
C LEU A 622 -29.53 -23.09 4.49
N SER A 623 -28.94 -24.23 4.12
CA SER A 623 -28.68 -25.32 5.06
C SER A 623 -27.68 -24.93 6.15
N ILE A 624 -26.64 -24.17 5.80
CA ILE A 624 -25.59 -23.74 6.73
C ILE A 624 -26.13 -22.71 7.72
N ILE A 625 -26.90 -21.73 7.27
CA ILE A 625 -27.53 -20.74 8.15
C ILE A 625 -28.49 -21.41 9.15
N LEU A 626 -29.29 -22.38 8.68
CA LEU A 626 -30.21 -23.15 9.55
C LEU A 626 -29.45 -24.00 10.57
N MET A 627 -28.34 -24.65 10.17
CA MET A 627 -27.46 -25.37 11.10
C MET A 627 -26.84 -24.40 12.11
N ALA A 628 -26.30 -23.26 11.69
CA ALA A 628 -25.72 -22.25 12.57
C ALA A 628 -26.73 -21.77 13.62
N HIS A 629 -27.98 -21.51 13.21
CA HIS A 629 -29.08 -21.16 14.11
C HIS A 629 -29.35 -22.27 15.15
N LYS A 630 -29.43 -23.53 14.72
CA LYS A 630 -29.68 -24.66 15.62
C LYS A 630 -28.57 -24.83 16.66
N PHE A 631 -27.32 -24.57 16.28
CA PHE A 631 -26.16 -24.63 17.18
C PHE A 631 -25.94 -23.34 17.99
N GLY A 632 -26.73 -22.29 17.76
CA GLY A 632 -26.60 -21.01 18.46
C GLY A 632 -25.35 -20.20 18.05
N VAL A 633 -24.80 -20.46 16.87
CA VAL A 633 -23.62 -19.76 16.35
C VAL A 633 -24.06 -18.60 15.47
N PRO A 634 -23.58 -17.36 15.70
CA PRO A 634 -23.87 -16.23 14.84
C PRO A 634 -23.21 -16.38 13.47
N VAL A 635 -23.95 -15.99 12.43
CA VAL A 635 -23.44 -15.93 11.06
C VAL A 635 -22.92 -14.50 10.81
N CYS A 636 -21.65 -14.38 10.45
CA CYS A 636 -21.00 -13.12 10.08
C CYS A 636 -20.46 -13.25 8.64
N PRO A 637 -21.27 -12.97 7.61
CA PRO A 637 -20.90 -13.34 6.26
C PRO A 637 -19.67 -12.59 5.73
N HIS A 638 -18.82 -13.33 5.02
CA HIS A 638 -17.68 -12.79 4.27
C HIS A 638 -18.18 -12.04 3.03
N ALA A 639 -17.52 -10.94 2.70
CA ALA A 639 -17.78 -10.11 1.55
C ALA A 639 -16.46 -9.73 0.86
N GLY A 640 -16.30 -8.51 0.36
CA GLY A 640 -15.10 -8.16 -0.39
C GLY A 640 -15.05 -8.78 -1.79
N GLY A 641 -13.90 -8.72 -2.47
CA GLY A 641 -13.77 -9.27 -3.82
C GLY A 641 -14.66 -8.60 -4.88
N VAL A 642 -15.11 -9.40 -5.87
CA VAL A 642 -16.02 -8.95 -6.95
C VAL A 642 -17.44 -9.45 -6.66
N GLY A 643 -18.34 -8.56 -6.25
CA GLY A 643 -19.79 -8.85 -6.16
C GLY A 643 -20.26 -9.60 -4.91
N LEU A 644 -19.38 -9.91 -3.94
CA LEU A 644 -19.79 -10.61 -2.72
C LEU A 644 -20.67 -9.73 -1.83
N CYS A 645 -20.37 -8.44 -1.74
CA CYS A 645 -21.23 -7.46 -1.06
C CYS A 645 -22.66 -7.46 -1.63
N GLU A 646 -22.78 -7.50 -2.96
CA GLU A 646 -24.06 -7.52 -3.68
C GLU A 646 -24.88 -8.77 -3.36
N TYR A 647 -24.23 -9.93 -3.23
CA TYR A 647 -24.89 -11.17 -2.86
C TYR A 647 -25.22 -11.27 -1.37
N VAL A 648 -24.21 -11.15 -0.52
CA VAL A 648 -24.27 -11.63 0.85
C VAL A 648 -25.20 -10.79 1.74
N GLN A 649 -25.47 -9.55 1.34
CA GLN A 649 -26.50 -8.70 1.96
C GLN A 649 -27.88 -9.38 1.92
N HIS A 650 -28.25 -10.09 0.84
CA HIS A 650 -29.57 -10.73 0.74
C HIS A 650 -29.69 -11.91 1.71
N LEU A 651 -28.60 -12.66 1.89
CA LEU A 651 -28.53 -13.81 2.78
C LEU A 651 -28.59 -13.38 4.25
N SER A 652 -27.86 -12.31 4.60
CA SER A 652 -27.89 -11.68 5.92
C SER A 652 -29.30 -11.19 6.27
N MET A 653 -29.96 -10.52 5.31
CA MET A 653 -31.32 -10.03 5.51
C MET A 653 -32.33 -11.15 5.69
N TRP A 654 -32.20 -12.24 4.92
CA TRP A 654 -33.05 -13.42 5.10
C TRP A 654 -32.83 -14.10 6.46
N ASP A 655 -31.59 -14.26 6.91
CA ASP A 655 -31.28 -14.82 8.24
C ASP A 655 -31.98 -14.02 9.34
N PHE A 656 -31.78 -12.71 9.38
CA PHE A 656 -32.41 -11.86 10.39
C PHE A 656 -33.94 -11.93 10.36
N VAL A 657 -34.56 -11.87 9.18
CA VAL A 657 -36.02 -11.83 9.09
C VAL A 657 -36.62 -13.20 9.45
N SER A 658 -36.12 -14.27 8.85
CA SER A 658 -36.79 -15.59 8.85
C SER A 658 -36.15 -16.65 9.74
N VAL A 659 -34.93 -16.46 10.23
CA VAL A 659 -34.17 -17.49 10.94
C VAL A 659 -33.72 -17.02 12.32
N SER A 660 -32.71 -16.16 12.41
CA SER A 660 -32.10 -15.75 13.67
C SER A 660 -32.94 -14.77 14.47
N GLY A 661 -33.58 -13.79 13.81
CA GLY A 661 -34.36 -12.76 14.49
C GLY A 661 -33.55 -11.83 15.39
N SER A 662 -32.22 -11.84 15.28
CA SER A 662 -31.30 -11.11 16.15
C SER A 662 -30.15 -10.52 15.33
N MET A 663 -29.67 -9.36 15.75
CA MET A 663 -28.43 -8.73 15.25
C MET A 663 -27.25 -8.94 16.21
N ASP A 664 -27.47 -9.63 17.33
CA ASP A 664 -26.45 -9.80 18.36
C ASP A 664 -25.31 -10.66 17.81
N ASN A 665 -24.09 -10.12 17.90
CA ASN A 665 -22.85 -10.74 17.40
C ASN A 665 -22.90 -11.15 15.92
N ARG A 666 -23.76 -10.51 15.11
CA ARG A 666 -23.90 -10.76 13.67
C ARG A 666 -23.55 -9.49 12.91
N MET A 667 -22.58 -9.60 12.01
CA MET A 667 -22.11 -8.48 11.19
C MET A 667 -21.81 -9.00 9.79
N THR A 668 -22.19 -8.23 8.79
CA THR A 668 -21.87 -8.50 7.39
C THR A 668 -20.70 -7.63 7.00
N GLU A 669 -19.63 -8.24 6.50
CA GLU A 669 -18.47 -7.52 5.99
C GLU A 669 -18.88 -6.59 4.85
N TYR A 670 -18.20 -5.44 4.71
CA TYR A 670 -18.45 -4.48 3.62
C TYR A 670 -17.13 -3.86 3.15
N ILE A 671 -16.87 -3.99 1.85
CA ILE A 671 -15.75 -3.32 1.18
C ILE A 671 -16.32 -2.59 -0.05
N HIS A 672 -16.11 -1.27 -0.12
CA HIS A 672 -16.52 -0.46 -1.26
C HIS A 672 -15.48 -0.53 -2.39
N HIS A 673 -15.44 -1.67 -3.08
CA HIS A 673 -14.51 -1.93 -4.18
C HIS A 673 -15.26 -2.60 -5.34
N LEU A 674 -15.05 -2.13 -6.58
CA LEU A 674 -15.64 -2.65 -7.82
C LEU A 674 -17.18 -2.61 -7.93
N SER A 675 -17.87 -2.03 -6.94
CA SER A 675 -19.33 -1.85 -6.95
C SER A 675 -19.80 -1.05 -8.16
N GLU A 676 -18.98 -0.16 -8.72
CA GLU A 676 -19.28 0.61 -9.93
C GLU A 676 -19.56 -0.24 -11.18
N HIS A 677 -19.13 -1.50 -11.20
CA HIS A 677 -19.35 -2.43 -12.33
C HIS A 677 -20.70 -3.14 -12.28
N PHE A 678 -21.43 -3.04 -11.17
CA PHE A 678 -22.74 -3.65 -11.00
C PHE A 678 -23.87 -2.68 -11.37
N THR A 679 -24.94 -3.21 -11.95
CA THR A 679 -26.16 -2.44 -12.27
C THR A 679 -26.88 -2.00 -10.99
N TYR A 680 -26.82 -2.81 -9.93
CA TYR A 680 -27.45 -2.56 -8.64
C TYR A 680 -26.44 -2.71 -7.50
N PRO A 681 -25.51 -1.75 -7.35
CA PRO A 681 -24.44 -1.85 -6.36
C PRO A 681 -24.98 -1.92 -4.93
N ALA A 682 -24.29 -2.68 -4.09
CA ALA A 682 -24.53 -2.64 -2.66
C ALA A 682 -24.18 -1.26 -2.09
N SER A 683 -24.97 -0.79 -1.13
CA SER A 683 -24.72 0.50 -0.49
C SER A 683 -24.87 0.38 1.02
N ALA A 684 -23.98 1.06 1.73
CA ALA A 684 -24.02 1.18 3.18
C ALA A 684 -24.18 2.65 3.60
N LYS A 685 -25.00 2.92 4.62
CA LYS A 685 -25.22 4.24 5.20
C LYS A 685 -25.10 4.20 6.71
N SER A 686 -24.29 5.08 7.30
CA SER A 686 -24.04 5.11 8.76
C SER A 686 -23.58 3.76 9.30
N GLY A 687 -22.81 3.06 8.47
CA GLY A 687 -22.45 1.70 8.75
C GLY A 687 -23.67 0.76 8.85
N ARG A 688 -24.54 0.77 7.83
CA ARG A 688 -25.70 -0.13 7.66
C ARG A 688 -25.94 -0.46 6.19
N TYR A 689 -25.99 -1.73 5.79
CA TYR A 689 -26.45 -2.14 4.47
C TYR A 689 -27.90 -1.67 4.23
N LEU A 690 -28.12 -1.03 3.08
CA LEU A 690 -29.47 -0.66 2.65
C LEU A 690 -30.12 -1.84 1.93
N ALA A 691 -31.35 -2.19 2.31
CA ALA A 691 -32.07 -3.31 1.71
C ALA A 691 -32.25 -3.12 0.18
N PRO A 692 -31.80 -4.09 -0.64
CA PRO A 692 -32.05 -4.08 -2.07
C PRO A 692 -33.54 -4.02 -2.37
N LYS A 693 -33.92 -3.13 -3.30
CA LYS A 693 -35.31 -2.94 -3.76
C LYS A 693 -35.56 -3.52 -5.15
N HIS A 694 -34.50 -3.72 -5.93
CA HIS A 694 -34.58 -4.21 -7.30
C HIS A 694 -34.79 -5.72 -7.34
N ALA A 695 -35.47 -6.20 -8.38
CA ALA A 695 -35.66 -7.63 -8.57
C ALA A 695 -34.34 -8.30 -8.97
N GLY A 696 -34.07 -9.47 -8.40
CA GLY A 696 -32.81 -10.20 -8.62
C GLY A 696 -31.97 -10.39 -7.37
N TYR A 697 -30.76 -10.88 -7.58
CA TYR A 697 -29.75 -11.17 -6.57
C TYR A 697 -28.60 -10.14 -6.56
N GLY A 698 -28.73 -9.04 -7.31
CA GLY A 698 -27.79 -7.90 -7.26
C GLY A 698 -26.51 -8.04 -8.09
N CYS A 699 -26.22 -9.23 -8.63
CA CYS A 699 -24.96 -9.54 -9.31
C CYS A 699 -24.90 -9.23 -10.82
N GLU A 700 -25.88 -8.50 -11.35
CA GLU A 700 -25.89 -8.13 -12.77
C GLU A 700 -24.78 -7.10 -13.04
N LEU A 701 -23.78 -7.51 -13.82
CA LEU A 701 -22.69 -6.64 -14.29
C LEU A 701 -23.13 -5.79 -15.47
N LYS A 702 -22.64 -4.55 -15.54
CA LYS A 702 -22.81 -3.65 -16.68
C LYS A 702 -22.10 -4.21 -17.91
N GLU A 703 -22.78 -4.20 -19.05
CA GLU A 703 -22.25 -4.75 -20.31
C GLU A 703 -20.92 -4.11 -20.73
N GLU A 704 -20.77 -2.79 -20.49
CA GLU A 704 -19.53 -2.04 -20.71
C GLU A 704 -18.36 -2.55 -19.86
N SER A 705 -18.61 -2.93 -18.61
CA SER A 705 -17.57 -3.46 -17.72
C SER A 705 -17.11 -4.83 -18.18
N ILE A 706 -18.04 -5.70 -18.61
CA ILE A 706 -17.73 -7.01 -19.18
C ILE A 706 -16.83 -6.84 -20.41
N LYS A 707 -17.26 -6.05 -21.40
CA LYS A 707 -16.49 -5.85 -22.65
C LYS A 707 -15.09 -5.26 -22.41
N TYR A 708 -14.95 -4.41 -21.41
CA TYR A 708 -13.69 -3.75 -21.11
C TYR A 708 -12.70 -4.69 -20.37
N TYR A 709 -13.18 -5.49 -19.41
CA TYR A 709 -12.36 -6.30 -18.51
C TYR A 709 -12.35 -7.81 -18.81
N GLU A 710 -13.10 -8.30 -19.80
CA GLU A 710 -13.11 -9.72 -20.17
C GLU A 710 -11.70 -10.22 -20.53
N PHE A 711 -11.19 -11.23 -19.82
CA PHE A 711 -9.87 -11.77 -20.11
C PHE A 711 -9.93 -12.87 -21.20
N PRO A 712 -9.01 -12.93 -22.17
CA PRO A 712 -7.87 -12.02 -22.38
C PRO A 712 -8.13 -10.88 -23.37
N ASN A 713 -9.34 -10.78 -23.93
CA ASN A 713 -9.61 -10.00 -25.14
C ASN A 713 -10.17 -8.59 -24.91
N GLY A 714 -10.60 -8.29 -23.68
CA GLY A 714 -11.15 -7.01 -23.29
C GLY A 714 -10.14 -5.88 -23.49
N THR A 715 -10.66 -4.68 -23.73
CA THR A 715 -9.83 -3.50 -24.06
C THR A 715 -8.71 -3.28 -23.05
N TYR A 716 -8.98 -3.46 -21.76
CA TYR A 716 -7.97 -3.35 -20.70
C TYR A 716 -6.77 -4.28 -20.93
N TRP A 717 -7.03 -5.57 -21.17
CA TRP A 717 -5.98 -6.59 -21.29
C TRP A 717 -5.21 -6.50 -22.60
N SER A 718 -5.88 -6.12 -23.69
CA SER A 718 -5.24 -5.94 -25.00
C SER A 718 -4.15 -4.86 -25.02
N THR A 719 -4.20 -3.88 -24.10
CA THR A 719 -3.18 -2.80 -23.98
C THR A 719 -2.01 -3.15 -23.06
N LYS A 720 -2.11 -4.27 -22.33
CA LYS A 720 -1.10 -4.75 -21.37
C LYS A 720 -0.28 -5.95 -21.87
N GLN A 721 -0.70 -6.59 -22.96
CA GLN A 721 0.07 -7.59 -23.70
C GLN A 721 1.05 -6.91 -24.65
#